data_AF-A0A6J1AIS7-F1
#
_entry.id   AF-A0A6J1AIS7-F1
#
_cell.length_a   1.000
_cell.length_b   1.000
_cell.length_c   1.000
_cell.angle_alpha   90.00
_cell.angle_beta   90.00
_cell.angle_gamma   90.00
#
_symmetry.space_group_name_H-M   'P 1'
#
loop_
_entity.id
_entity.type
_entity.pdbx_description
1 polymer ?
#
loop_
_entity_poly.entity_id
_entity_poly.type
_entity_poly.pdbx_seq_one_letter_code
_entity_poly.pdbx_strand_id
1 'polypeptide(L)'
;MKISSSPCLVFLVHIFMLFAAHVYSLTDDESALLALKAYIDPGTANILASWTTKSSVCNWIGVTCGGQPQRVIALNLSSMGLDGTLPPQIGKVPSALGNITSLKKIYLSKNQLSGFITSSIFNVSSLQIIDLSFNRLVGGLPVDMFNLLPDLKELYLSGNQLHGQIPSSLFNCWQLEVLYLPSNNFTGAIPTTLGNLTMLKELYLSNNILEGRIPSSIGNCTSLTLLDLADNSFDGLIPNTIVNLKNLQKLNLAHNALTIESSTLESSFINSVTNNMHLRRIVLSGNPLDTMLPMSIGNLSTSLEYLWLTDCKLQGRIPSEVGNLSSLVALRLGNNELTGVIPSTIGRLQKLQGLHLQGNKLQGTILYDFCKLSSLFELFLSGNELSGLIPECLSNLTTLRNLSLSSNRLTSTIPSSLWSLTDILAINMSSNSLQGSLPFEIENLRVVIEIDLSKNQFSGYIPNSIAYLKSLEYLSLAVNRLEGLIPEFLGSSVSLEFLDLSHNKLSGVIPMSLVRLRLIYFNVSFNELEGEIPSGGNFVNFTAHSYVMNKALCGAPRLQVPTCRTGTSKRSRRPILTLAKILLPIIASMCILPLMYRAIRLASMRFLRQIYRAIKHCLKKREDPLLTTNRTILYQEIVLATDGFSESNIIGTGSFGFVYKGAMKEEKNVAIKVFNLHPEKGLRSFQVESELLSNTRHPNLVKLMNSCCDDDFRALVLEYMPNGTLDKWL
;
A
#
# COMPACT_ATOMS: atom_id res chain seq x y z
N MET A 1 -24.84 -27.70 101.07
CA MET A 1 -25.62 -27.12 99.93
C MET A 1 -24.69 -26.16 99.21
N LYS A 2 -23.94 -26.56 98.17
CA LYS A 2 -24.31 -26.65 96.73
C LYS A 2 -25.05 -25.40 96.19
N ILE A 3 -24.22 -24.47 95.72
CA ILE A 3 -24.25 -23.58 94.54
C ILE A 3 -25.58 -23.38 93.81
N SER A 4 -25.90 -22.12 93.52
CA SER A 4 -26.56 -21.70 92.28
C SER A 4 -25.89 -20.43 91.75
N SER A 5 -24.82 -20.62 90.98
CA SER A 5 -24.20 -19.63 90.11
C SER A 5 -25.08 -19.41 88.86
N SER A 6 -25.45 -18.16 88.62
CA SER A 6 -26.38 -17.74 87.56
C SER A 6 -25.88 -18.11 86.14
N PRO A 7 -26.68 -18.82 85.32
CA PRO A 7 -26.30 -19.22 83.97
C PRO A 7 -26.17 -18.05 82.97
N CYS A 8 -26.73 -16.87 83.26
CA CYS A 8 -26.65 -15.71 82.36
C CYS A 8 -25.24 -15.10 82.24
N LEU A 9 -24.42 -15.13 83.31
CA LEU A 9 -23.10 -14.49 83.29
C LEU A 9 -22.08 -15.33 82.50
N VAL A 10 -22.21 -16.66 82.55
CA VAL A 10 -21.38 -17.59 81.77
C VAL A 10 -21.76 -17.54 80.28
N PHE A 11 -23.05 -17.37 79.97
CA PHE A 11 -23.53 -17.23 78.60
C PHE A 11 -23.07 -15.90 77.94
N LEU A 12 -23.06 -14.80 78.69
CA LEU A 12 -22.54 -13.50 78.21
C LEU A 12 -21.03 -13.50 78.01
N VAL A 13 -20.26 -14.16 78.88
CA VAL A 13 -18.81 -14.32 78.70
C VAL A 13 -18.50 -15.27 77.53
N HIS A 14 -19.29 -16.33 77.31
CA HIS A 14 -19.14 -17.18 76.12
C HIS A 14 -19.49 -16.44 74.82
N ILE A 15 -20.50 -15.56 74.81
CA ILE A 15 -20.82 -14.72 73.65
C ILE A 15 -19.74 -13.65 73.42
N PHE A 16 -19.17 -13.05 74.46
CA PHE A 16 -18.06 -12.09 74.32
C PHE A 16 -16.74 -12.76 73.88
N MET A 17 -16.50 -14.01 74.29
CA MET A 17 -15.36 -14.82 73.81
C MET A 17 -15.60 -15.37 72.39
N LEU A 18 -16.86 -15.49 71.93
CA LEU A 18 -17.22 -15.78 70.55
C LEU A 18 -17.10 -14.55 69.61
N PHE A 19 -17.03 -13.34 70.18
CA PHE A 19 -16.79 -12.07 69.47
C PHE A 19 -15.46 -11.40 69.87
N ALA A 20 -14.46 -12.18 70.31
CA ALA A 20 -13.09 -11.69 70.27
C ALA A 20 -12.71 -11.53 68.78
N ALA A 21 -12.66 -10.29 68.30
CA ALA A 21 -12.15 -9.98 66.97
C ALA A 21 -10.78 -10.65 66.82
N HIS A 22 -10.69 -11.65 65.93
CA HIS A 22 -9.45 -12.37 65.70
C HIS A 22 -8.40 -11.35 65.22
N VAL A 23 -7.40 -11.07 66.07
CA VAL A 23 -6.31 -10.16 65.70
C VAL A 23 -5.36 -10.93 64.79
N TYR A 24 -5.57 -10.80 63.49
CA TYR A 24 -4.73 -11.44 62.48
C TYR A 24 -3.26 -10.99 62.60
N SER A 25 -2.37 -11.96 62.48
CA SER A 25 -0.94 -11.87 62.74
C SER A 25 -0.11 -12.11 61.46
N LEU A 26 1.18 -11.81 61.51
CA LEU A 26 2.11 -12.12 60.41
C LEU A 26 2.23 -13.64 60.16
N THR A 27 2.00 -14.46 61.19
CA THR A 27 1.94 -15.93 61.07
C THR A 27 0.71 -16.43 60.30
N ASP A 28 -0.41 -15.69 60.36
CA ASP A 28 -1.58 -15.99 59.54
C ASP A 28 -1.30 -15.67 58.06
N ASP A 29 -0.61 -14.56 57.79
CA ASP A 29 -0.17 -14.18 56.44
C ASP A 29 0.80 -15.22 55.85
N GLU A 30 1.74 -15.72 56.67
CA GLU A 30 2.68 -16.78 56.28
C GLU A 30 1.94 -18.06 55.85
N SER A 31 0.99 -18.51 56.66
CA SER A 31 0.19 -19.72 56.40
C SER A 31 -0.65 -19.59 55.13
N ALA A 32 -1.25 -18.41 54.93
CA ALA A 32 -1.99 -18.04 53.73
C ALA A 32 -1.13 -18.12 52.46
N LEU A 33 0.05 -17.53 52.48
CA LEU A 33 0.95 -17.52 51.32
C LEU A 33 1.54 -18.91 51.02
N LEU A 34 1.88 -19.72 52.03
CA LEU A 34 2.30 -21.11 51.81
C LEU A 34 1.19 -21.95 51.19
N ALA A 35 -0.06 -21.75 51.60
CA ALA A 35 -1.20 -22.39 50.98
C ALA A 35 -1.34 -21.96 49.51
N LEU A 36 -1.18 -20.68 49.19
CA LEU A 36 -1.20 -20.19 47.80
C LEU A 36 -0.09 -20.83 46.95
N LYS A 37 1.15 -20.90 47.46
CA LYS A 37 2.30 -21.51 46.77
C LYS A 37 1.98 -22.92 46.28
N ALA A 38 1.29 -23.73 47.09
CA ALA A 38 0.93 -25.10 46.72
C ALA A 38 0.04 -25.21 45.46
N TYR A 39 -0.66 -24.13 45.09
CA TYR A 39 -1.55 -24.08 43.92
C TYR A 39 -0.90 -23.43 42.70
N ILE A 40 -0.03 -22.43 42.90
CA ILE A 40 0.54 -21.61 41.81
C ILE A 40 1.97 -22.01 41.42
N ASP A 41 2.66 -22.80 42.25
CA ASP A 41 3.99 -23.38 41.98
C ASP A 41 4.05 -24.87 42.37
N PRO A 42 3.18 -25.74 41.81
CA PRO A 42 3.17 -27.19 42.12
C PRO A 42 4.35 -27.97 41.50
N GLY A 43 5.17 -27.35 40.64
CA GLY A 43 6.18 -28.00 39.78
C GLY A 43 7.65 -27.80 40.19
N THR A 44 8.54 -28.61 39.59
CA THR A 44 9.97 -28.83 39.93
C THR A 44 10.92 -27.63 39.89
N ALA A 45 10.47 -26.46 39.42
CA ALA A 45 11.31 -25.27 39.28
C ALA A 45 11.58 -24.57 40.63
N ASN A 46 10.73 -24.81 41.65
CA ASN A 46 10.82 -24.20 42.98
C ASN A 46 11.03 -22.68 42.88
N ILE A 47 10.23 -22.03 42.03
CA ILE A 47 10.36 -20.60 41.71
C ILE A 47 10.18 -19.78 42.99
N LEU A 48 9.25 -20.20 43.84
CA LEU A 48 9.00 -19.60 45.15
C LEU A 48 9.85 -20.26 46.26
N ALA A 49 11.10 -20.63 45.98
CA ALA A 49 12.00 -21.28 46.95
C ALA A 49 12.18 -20.50 48.26
N SER A 50 12.11 -19.16 48.22
CA SER A 50 12.27 -18.34 49.42
C SER A 50 11.08 -18.43 50.39
N TRP A 51 9.92 -18.92 49.92
CA TRP A 51 8.70 -19.03 50.71
C TRP A 51 8.77 -20.26 51.61
N THR A 52 9.34 -20.06 52.81
CA THR A 52 9.57 -21.12 53.81
C THR A 52 9.36 -20.56 55.21
N THR A 53 8.99 -21.43 56.16
CA THR A 53 8.85 -21.08 57.59
C THR A 53 10.16 -20.73 58.30
N LYS A 54 11.30 -20.78 57.59
CA LYS A 54 12.64 -20.47 58.13
C LYS A 54 13.02 -19.00 58.01
N SER A 55 12.31 -18.22 57.22
CA SER A 55 12.56 -16.80 56.97
C SER A 55 11.27 -16.02 57.13
N SER A 56 11.37 -14.77 57.61
CA SER A 56 10.21 -13.89 57.71
C SER A 56 9.52 -13.73 56.36
N VAL A 57 8.19 -13.80 56.36
CA VAL A 57 7.32 -13.61 55.18
C VAL A 57 7.63 -12.33 54.41
N CYS A 58 8.08 -11.28 55.11
CA CYS A 58 8.41 -9.99 54.50
C CYS A 58 9.70 -10.00 53.68
N ASN A 59 10.50 -11.07 53.78
CA ASN A 59 11.71 -11.28 52.98
C ASN A 59 11.47 -12.22 51.80
N TRP A 60 10.25 -12.72 51.62
CA TRP A 60 9.94 -13.63 50.54
C TRP A 60 9.87 -12.89 49.21
N ILE A 61 10.28 -13.58 48.13
CA ILE A 61 10.23 -13.03 46.78
C ILE A 61 8.80 -12.57 46.47
N GLY A 62 8.68 -11.34 45.98
CA GLY A 62 7.39 -10.75 45.61
C GLY A 62 6.51 -10.29 46.76
N VAL A 63 6.90 -10.45 48.03
CA VAL A 63 6.09 -10.02 49.19
C VAL A 63 6.54 -8.65 49.68
N THR A 64 5.59 -7.76 49.96
CA THR A 64 5.84 -6.48 50.64
C THR A 64 4.99 -6.38 51.89
N CYS A 65 5.63 -6.06 53.02
CA CYS A 65 4.94 -5.81 54.27
C CYS A 65 4.92 -4.32 54.63
N GLY A 66 3.92 -3.89 55.41
CA GLY A 66 3.84 -2.53 55.94
C GLY A 66 2.86 -2.41 57.10
N GLY A 67 2.84 -1.23 57.72
CA GLY A 67 1.98 -0.94 58.88
C GLY A 67 2.61 -1.29 60.23
N GLN A 68 1.87 -0.99 61.31
CA GLN A 68 2.17 -1.35 62.69
C GLN A 68 0.87 -1.94 63.30
N PRO A 69 0.80 -3.27 63.57
CA PRO A 69 1.85 -4.27 63.37
C PRO A 69 2.15 -4.51 61.87
N GLN A 70 3.36 -4.98 61.59
CA GLN A 70 3.81 -5.30 60.23
C GLN A 70 2.99 -6.47 59.68
N ARG A 71 2.36 -6.28 58.52
CA ARG A 71 1.51 -7.27 57.84
C ARG A 71 1.75 -7.21 56.33
N VAL A 72 1.37 -8.26 55.59
CA VAL A 72 1.53 -8.29 54.14
C VAL A 72 0.56 -7.32 53.47
N ILE A 73 1.06 -6.37 52.70
CA ILE A 73 0.27 -5.32 52.02
C ILE A 73 0.29 -5.44 50.49
N ALA A 74 1.28 -6.12 49.91
CA ALA A 74 1.31 -6.36 48.48
C ALA A 74 1.99 -7.69 48.14
N LEU A 75 1.50 -8.33 47.08
CA LEU A 75 2.06 -9.52 46.46
C LEU A 75 2.30 -9.25 44.97
N ASN A 76 3.54 -9.40 44.51
CA ASN A 76 3.93 -9.26 43.11
C ASN A 76 4.74 -10.48 42.65
N LEU A 77 4.09 -11.35 41.90
CA LEU A 77 4.67 -12.55 41.29
C LEU A 77 4.55 -12.52 39.76
N SER A 78 4.51 -11.33 39.17
CA SER A 78 4.39 -11.19 37.72
C SER A 78 5.63 -11.69 36.99
N SER A 79 5.44 -12.27 35.80
CA SER A 79 6.53 -12.73 34.91
C SER A 79 7.49 -13.77 35.53
N MET A 80 6.99 -14.59 36.46
CA MET A 80 7.79 -15.61 37.14
C MET A 80 7.70 -17.00 36.47
N GLY A 81 6.84 -17.17 35.47
CA GLY A 81 6.64 -18.44 34.77
C GLY A 81 5.81 -19.45 35.58
N LEU A 82 5.05 -18.96 36.58
CA LEU A 82 4.22 -19.79 37.45
C LEU A 82 3.18 -20.57 36.64
N ASP A 83 3.11 -21.88 36.85
CA ASP A 83 2.25 -22.80 36.13
C ASP A 83 1.45 -23.62 37.15
N GLY A 84 0.21 -23.21 37.35
CA GLY A 84 -0.66 -23.72 38.40
C GLY A 84 -2.08 -23.22 38.23
N THR A 85 -2.98 -23.60 39.14
CA THR A 85 -4.38 -23.17 39.10
C THR A 85 -4.65 -22.17 40.20
N LEU A 86 -5.47 -21.16 39.96
CA LEU A 86 -6.04 -20.40 41.08
C LEU A 86 -6.92 -21.34 41.93
N PRO A 87 -6.84 -21.32 43.27
CA PRO A 87 -7.52 -22.29 44.12
C PRO A 87 -9.04 -22.33 43.88
N PRO A 88 -9.63 -23.45 43.44
CA PRO A 88 -11.07 -23.61 43.34
C PRO A 88 -11.68 -23.97 44.72
N GLN A 89 -12.75 -23.27 45.09
CA GLN A 89 -13.70 -23.48 46.21
C GLN A 89 -14.01 -24.97 46.51
N ILE A 90 -14.37 -25.48 47.70
CA ILE A 90 -14.80 -25.00 49.03
C ILE A 90 -14.51 -26.16 50.03
N GLY A 91 -14.00 -25.87 51.23
CA GLY A 91 -14.20 -26.76 52.40
C GLY A 91 -13.00 -27.50 53.02
N LYS A 92 -11.76 -27.40 52.52
CA LYS A 92 -10.59 -28.05 53.18
C LYS A 92 -9.32 -27.22 53.29
N VAL A 93 -9.27 -26.03 52.70
CA VAL A 93 -8.16 -25.07 52.86
C VAL A 93 -8.80 -23.72 53.19
N PRO A 94 -8.34 -22.97 54.21
CA PRO A 94 -8.82 -21.62 54.43
C PRO A 94 -8.63 -20.84 53.13
N SER A 95 -9.59 -19.99 52.77
CA SER A 95 -9.47 -18.99 51.71
C SER A 95 -8.12 -18.27 51.79
N ALA A 96 -7.12 -18.78 51.07
CA ALA A 96 -5.71 -18.56 51.43
C ALA A 96 -5.37 -17.07 51.48
N LEU A 97 -5.67 -16.32 50.41
CA LEU A 97 -5.50 -14.87 50.39
C LEU A 97 -6.51 -14.12 51.26
N GLY A 98 -7.72 -14.66 51.46
CA GLY A 98 -8.79 -14.09 52.29
C GLY A 98 -8.37 -13.83 53.75
N ASN A 99 -7.38 -14.56 54.26
CA ASN A 99 -6.88 -14.38 55.63
C ASN A 99 -5.90 -13.20 55.75
N ILE A 100 -5.37 -12.68 54.64
CA ILE A 100 -4.44 -11.55 54.62
C ILE A 100 -5.24 -10.24 54.53
N THR A 101 -5.93 -9.91 55.61
CA THR A 101 -6.87 -8.77 55.69
C THR A 101 -6.25 -7.38 55.47
N SER A 102 -4.93 -7.27 55.42
CA SER A 102 -4.18 -6.04 55.13
C SER A 102 -3.72 -5.91 53.68
N LEU A 103 -3.92 -6.93 52.86
CA LEU A 103 -3.43 -6.99 51.49
C LEU A 103 -4.17 -5.98 50.62
N LYS A 104 -3.41 -5.11 49.95
CA LYS A 104 -3.95 -4.04 49.10
C LYS A 104 -3.71 -4.28 47.62
N LYS A 105 -2.67 -5.02 47.27
CA LYS A 105 -2.24 -5.16 45.87
C LYS A 105 -1.85 -6.60 45.56
N ILE A 106 -2.37 -7.13 44.47
CA ILE A 106 -2.00 -8.44 43.93
C ILE A 106 -1.64 -8.27 42.47
N TYR A 107 -0.42 -8.68 42.10
CA TYR A 107 0.07 -8.74 40.74
C TYR A 107 0.53 -10.17 40.43
N LEU A 108 -0.18 -10.84 39.54
CA LEU A 108 0.08 -12.22 39.09
C LEU A 108 0.20 -12.31 37.56
N SER A 109 0.45 -11.17 36.90
CA SER A 109 0.39 -11.07 35.44
C SER A 109 1.57 -11.74 34.72
N LYS A 110 1.35 -12.13 33.46
CA LYS A 110 2.34 -12.79 32.59
C LYS A 110 2.87 -14.10 33.20
N ASN A 111 1.95 -14.95 33.63
CA ASN A 111 2.24 -16.31 34.09
C ASN A 111 1.41 -17.31 33.26
N GLN A 112 1.39 -18.57 33.67
CA GLN A 112 0.63 -19.65 33.03
C GLN A 112 -0.58 -20.08 33.89
N LEU A 113 -1.04 -19.21 34.80
CA LEU A 113 -2.09 -19.55 35.76
C LEU A 113 -3.39 -19.90 35.04
N SER A 114 -4.02 -20.99 35.44
CA SER A 114 -5.25 -21.51 34.84
C SER A 114 -6.36 -21.69 35.87
N GLY A 115 -7.54 -22.15 35.44
CA GLY A 115 -8.70 -22.32 36.31
C GLY A 115 -9.57 -21.06 36.41
N PHE A 116 -10.48 -21.07 37.39
CA PHE A 116 -11.55 -20.10 37.53
C PHE A 116 -11.20 -19.01 38.55
N ILE A 117 -11.62 -17.77 38.29
CA ILE A 117 -11.68 -16.74 39.32
C ILE A 117 -12.89 -17.05 40.21
N THR A 118 -12.66 -17.24 41.51
CA THR A 118 -13.71 -17.60 42.47
C THR A 118 -13.91 -16.47 43.50
N SER A 119 -15.13 -16.24 43.97
CA SER A 119 -15.44 -15.13 44.91
C SER A 119 -14.62 -15.20 46.21
N SER A 120 -14.25 -16.41 46.63
CA SER A 120 -13.45 -16.69 47.83
C SER A 120 -12.00 -16.27 47.74
N ILE A 121 -11.43 -16.10 46.53
CA ILE A 121 -10.01 -15.72 46.39
C ILE A 121 -9.77 -14.26 46.77
N PHE A 122 -10.82 -13.43 46.67
CA PHE A 122 -10.78 -12.00 46.92
C PHE A 122 -11.71 -11.57 48.05
N ASN A 123 -11.92 -12.43 49.04
CA ASN A 123 -12.58 -12.06 50.29
C ASN A 123 -11.64 -11.21 51.18
N VAL A 124 -11.09 -10.15 50.61
CA VAL A 124 -10.13 -9.23 51.22
C VAL A 124 -10.60 -7.82 50.89
N SER A 125 -11.39 -7.24 51.80
CA SER A 125 -12.03 -5.95 51.58
C SER A 125 -11.04 -4.79 51.38
N SER A 126 -9.78 -4.96 51.79
CA SER A 126 -8.72 -3.96 51.65
C SER A 126 -8.06 -3.92 50.27
N LEU A 127 -8.41 -4.83 49.35
CA LEU A 127 -7.79 -4.88 48.03
C LEU A 127 -8.17 -3.65 47.20
N GLN A 128 -7.13 -3.02 46.65
CA GLN A 128 -7.21 -1.82 45.82
C GLN A 128 -6.78 -2.12 44.38
N ILE A 129 -5.82 -3.01 44.17
CA ILE A 129 -5.30 -3.35 42.84
C ILE A 129 -5.25 -4.86 42.67
N ILE A 130 -5.87 -5.35 41.60
CA ILE A 130 -5.82 -6.76 41.18
C ILE A 130 -5.36 -6.80 39.73
N ASP A 131 -4.21 -7.43 39.47
CA ASP A 131 -3.71 -7.70 38.12
C ASP A 131 -3.48 -9.21 37.92
N LEU A 132 -4.31 -9.82 37.08
CA LEU A 132 -4.23 -11.22 36.65
C LEU A 132 -3.98 -11.34 35.14
N SER A 133 -3.54 -10.26 34.48
CA SER A 133 -3.44 -10.20 33.02
C SER A 133 -2.43 -11.18 32.43
N PHE A 134 -2.62 -11.61 31.19
CA PHE A 134 -1.74 -12.52 30.46
C PHE A 134 -1.51 -13.84 31.21
N ASN A 135 -2.60 -14.57 31.41
CA ASN A 135 -2.64 -15.90 32.01
C ASN A 135 -3.55 -16.81 31.15
N ARG A 136 -3.91 -17.99 31.65
CA ARG A 136 -4.83 -18.96 31.03
C ARG A 136 -6.13 -19.11 31.84
N LEU A 137 -6.58 -18.04 32.49
CA LEU A 137 -7.78 -18.08 33.33
C LEU A 137 -9.04 -18.24 32.48
N VAL A 138 -9.99 -19.05 32.95
CA VAL A 138 -11.23 -19.41 32.25
C VAL A 138 -12.45 -19.11 33.14
N GLY A 139 -13.64 -19.20 32.54
CA GLY A 139 -14.91 -18.98 33.24
C GLY A 139 -15.34 -17.52 33.27
N GLY A 140 -16.49 -17.27 33.90
CA GLY A 140 -16.99 -15.92 34.12
C GLY A 140 -16.55 -15.31 35.44
N LEU A 141 -16.70 -13.99 35.54
CA LEU A 141 -16.47 -13.27 36.79
C LEU A 141 -17.60 -13.58 37.76
N PRO A 142 -17.30 -14.00 39.01
CA PRO A 142 -18.34 -14.31 39.99
C PRO A 142 -19.15 -13.05 40.34
N VAL A 143 -20.48 -13.15 40.31
CA VAL A 143 -21.38 -12.01 40.51
C VAL A 143 -21.18 -11.36 41.89
N ASP A 144 -20.96 -12.15 42.94
CA ASP A 144 -20.86 -11.60 44.30
C ASP A 144 -19.46 -11.11 44.69
N MET A 145 -18.44 -11.36 43.84
CA MET A 145 -17.05 -11.04 44.16
C MET A 145 -16.83 -9.55 44.43
N PHE A 146 -17.45 -8.68 43.64
CA PHE A 146 -17.27 -7.23 43.73
C PHE A 146 -17.96 -6.62 44.95
N ASN A 147 -18.97 -7.29 45.51
CA ASN A 147 -19.58 -6.88 46.78
C ASN A 147 -18.60 -7.02 47.96
N LEU A 148 -17.53 -7.83 47.79
CA LEU A 148 -16.48 -8.05 48.79
C LEU A 148 -15.27 -7.11 48.60
N LEU A 149 -15.30 -6.25 47.58
CA LEU A 149 -14.17 -5.41 47.16
C LEU A 149 -14.53 -3.91 47.07
N PRO A 150 -14.95 -3.28 48.20
CA PRO A 150 -15.41 -1.89 48.19
C PRO A 150 -14.29 -0.85 47.93
N ASP A 151 -13.04 -1.20 48.22
CA ASP A 151 -11.87 -0.32 48.06
C ASP A 151 -11.14 -0.52 46.72
N LEU A 152 -11.70 -1.32 45.81
CA LEU A 152 -11.06 -1.61 44.52
C LEU A 152 -10.94 -0.36 43.66
N LYS A 153 -9.71 -0.09 43.20
CA LYS A 153 -9.34 1.05 42.36
C LYS A 153 -8.94 0.62 40.96
N GLU A 154 -8.23 -0.50 40.83
CA GLU A 154 -7.73 -0.96 39.53
C GLU A 154 -7.92 -2.47 39.38
N LEU A 155 -8.51 -2.86 38.24
CA LEU A 155 -8.72 -4.26 37.88
C LEU A 155 -8.18 -4.54 36.48
N TYR A 156 -7.18 -5.41 36.39
CA TYR A 156 -6.55 -5.83 35.15
C TYR A 156 -6.70 -7.34 34.95
N LEU A 157 -7.40 -7.75 33.89
CA LEU A 157 -7.68 -9.14 33.56
C LEU A 157 -7.40 -9.48 32.09
N SER A 158 -6.64 -8.64 31.38
CA SER A 158 -6.49 -8.76 29.93
C SER A 158 -5.78 -10.05 29.51
N GLY A 159 -5.97 -10.49 28.26
CA GLY A 159 -5.22 -11.61 27.70
C GLY A 159 -5.42 -12.92 28.47
N ASN A 160 -6.67 -13.25 28.76
CA ASN A 160 -7.12 -14.51 29.37
C ASN A 160 -8.20 -15.16 28.49
N GLN A 161 -8.84 -16.21 28.98
CA GLN A 161 -9.96 -16.91 28.33
C GLN A 161 -11.27 -16.73 29.12
N LEU A 162 -11.42 -15.57 29.77
CA LEU A 162 -12.61 -15.26 30.56
C LEU A 162 -13.80 -15.02 29.63
N HIS A 163 -14.99 -15.48 30.04
CA HIS A 163 -16.20 -15.37 29.23
C HIS A 163 -17.44 -15.06 30.08
N GLY A 164 -18.63 -15.05 29.46
CA GLY A 164 -19.87 -14.67 30.15
C GLY A 164 -20.01 -13.15 30.26
N GLN A 165 -20.98 -12.69 31.03
CA GLN A 165 -21.29 -11.27 31.16
C GLN A 165 -20.40 -10.58 32.20
N ILE A 166 -20.12 -9.30 31.99
CA ILE A 166 -19.50 -8.45 33.01
C ILE A 166 -20.55 -8.21 34.12
N PRO A 167 -20.33 -8.68 35.37
CA PRO A 167 -21.33 -8.58 36.42
C PRO A 167 -21.68 -7.15 36.77
N SER A 168 -22.97 -6.85 36.96
CA SER A 168 -23.43 -5.50 37.31
C SER A 168 -22.87 -4.99 38.64
N SER A 169 -22.53 -5.91 39.56
CA SER A 169 -21.91 -5.65 40.85
C SER A 169 -20.51 -5.03 40.74
N LEU A 170 -19.78 -5.23 39.65
CA LEU A 170 -18.50 -4.54 39.39
C LEU A 170 -18.69 -3.02 39.39
N PHE A 171 -19.83 -2.56 38.88
CA PHE A 171 -20.14 -1.13 38.79
C PHE A 171 -20.63 -0.53 40.13
N ASN A 172 -20.59 -1.30 41.22
CA ASN A 172 -20.75 -0.80 42.59
C ASN A 172 -19.41 -0.42 43.25
N CYS A 173 -18.26 -0.74 42.64
CA CYS A 173 -16.95 -0.34 43.12
C CYS A 173 -16.71 1.15 42.82
N TRP A 174 -17.34 2.07 43.56
CA TRP A 174 -17.33 3.52 43.25
C TRP A 174 -15.95 4.19 43.25
N GLN A 175 -14.94 3.56 43.86
CA GLN A 175 -13.55 4.01 43.85
C GLN A 175 -12.77 3.55 42.62
N LEU A 176 -13.37 2.76 41.71
CA LEU A 176 -12.68 2.21 40.55
C LEU A 176 -12.22 3.33 39.62
N GLU A 177 -10.91 3.37 39.38
CA GLU A 177 -10.22 4.32 38.51
C GLU A 177 -9.84 3.68 37.17
N VAL A 178 -9.47 2.39 37.16
CA VAL A 178 -9.07 1.66 35.94
C VAL A 178 -9.77 0.31 35.85
N LEU A 179 -10.43 0.07 34.72
CA LEU A 179 -10.97 -1.23 34.35
C LEU A 179 -10.36 -1.70 33.03
N TYR A 180 -9.55 -2.76 33.09
CA TYR A 180 -8.75 -3.25 31.96
C TYR A 180 -9.04 -4.73 31.67
N LEU A 181 -9.99 -4.98 30.77
CA LEU A 181 -10.43 -6.31 30.35
C LEU A 181 -10.10 -6.73 28.88
N PRO A 182 -9.22 -6.08 28.09
CA PRO A 182 -9.07 -6.44 26.69
C PRO A 182 -8.64 -7.88 26.41
N SER A 183 -8.93 -8.38 25.21
CA SER A 183 -8.49 -9.71 24.75
C SER A 183 -8.96 -10.84 25.67
N ASN A 184 -10.27 -10.94 25.80
CA ASN A 184 -11.00 -12.01 26.48
C ASN A 184 -12.20 -12.41 25.60
N ASN A 185 -13.12 -13.20 26.15
CA ASN A 185 -14.32 -13.69 25.47
C ASN A 185 -15.60 -13.24 26.21
N PHE A 186 -15.59 -12.04 26.81
CA PHE A 186 -16.76 -11.47 27.49
C PHE A 186 -17.90 -11.22 26.50
N THR A 187 -19.13 -11.41 26.96
CA THR A 187 -20.38 -11.38 26.16
C THR A 187 -21.44 -10.49 26.82
N GLY A 188 -22.53 -10.23 26.11
CA GLY A 188 -23.65 -9.42 26.60
C GLY A 188 -23.38 -7.91 26.56
N ALA A 189 -24.37 -7.15 27.00
CA ALA A 189 -24.32 -5.68 26.96
C ALA A 189 -23.59 -5.08 28.16
N ILE A 190 -23.02 -3.89 27.97
CA ILE A 190 -22.51 -3.09 29.08
C ILE A 190 -23.71 -2.59 29.91
N PRO A 191 -23.80 -2.92 31.22
CA PRO A 191 -24.93 -2.49 32.05
C PRO A 191 -24.99 -0.96 32.20
N THR A 192 -26.21 -0.41 32.30
CA THR A 192 -26.41 1.02 32.56
C THR A 192 -25.85 1.47 33.90
N THR A 193 -25.66 0.55 34.85
CA THR A 193 -25.00 0.82 36.14
C THR A 193 -23.55 1.27 36.00
N LEU A 194 -22.92 1.13 34.82
CA LEU A 194 -21.61 1.72 34.52
C LEU A 194 -21.49 3.19 34.95
N GLY A 195 -22.56 3.97 34.76
CA GLY A 195 -22.59 5.39 35.12
C GLY A 195 -22.40 5.69 36.61
N ASN A 196 -22.41 4.67 37.48
CA ASN A 196 -22.08 4.82 38.90
C ASN A 196 -20.59 5.00 39.16
N LEU A 197 -19.71 4.62 38.21
CA LEU A 197 -18.27 4.71 38.36
C LEU A 197 -17.76 6.13 38.01
N THR A 198 -18.09 7.11 38.85
CA THR A 198 -17.76 8.52 38.62
C THR A 198 -16.26 8.83 38.77
N MET A 199 -15.51 7.97 39.46
CA MET A 199 -14.05 8.05 39.63
C MET A 199 -13.27 7.37 38.49
N LEU A 200 -13.97 6.69 37.57
CA LEU A 200 -13.34 5.94 36.48
C LEU A 200 -12.60 6.88 35.54
N LYS A 201 -11.31 6.61 35.34
CA LYS A 201 -10.40 7.36 34.47
C LYS A 201 -10.17 6.62 33.17
N GLU A 202 -10.00 5.30 33.24
CA GLU A 202 -9.69 4.48 32.07
C GLU A 202 -10.57 3.23 31.99
N LEU A 203 -11.23 3.06 30.84
CA LEU A 203 -12.05 1.89 30.54
C LEU A 203 -11.57 1.24 29.26
N TYR A 204 -11.07 0.00 29.37
CA TYR A 204 -10.65 -0.82 28.23
C TYR A 204 -11.40 -2.14 28.21
N LEU A 205 -12.23 -2.33 27.18
CA LEU A 205 -13.01 -3.54 26.95
C LEU A 205 -12.74 -4.14 25.55
N SER A 206 -11.71 -3.67 24.86
CA SER A 206 -11.45 -4.01 23.46
C SER A 206 -11.14 -5.49 23.22
N ASN A 207 -11.40 -5.98 22.01
CA ASN A 207 -11.15 -7.38 21.62
C ASN A 207 -11.88 -8.38 22.55
N ASN A 208 -13.21 -8.29 22.57
CA ASN A 208 -14.14 -9.17 23.27
C ASN A 208 -15.34 -9.47 22.34
N ILE A 209 -16.41 -10.08 22.85
CA ILE A 209 -17.66 -10.33 22.13
C ILE A 209 -18.83 -9.61 22.81
N LEU A 210 -18.58 -8.41 23.33
CA LEU A 210 -19.63 -7.59 23.94
C LEU A 210 -20.57 -7.09 22.86
N GLU A 211 -21.86 -7.02 23.16
CA GLU A 211 -22.92 -6.75 22.18
C GLU A 211 -23.93 -5.71 22.69
N GLY A 212 -24.89 -5.37 21.84
CA GLY A 212 -25.93 -4.38 22.14
C GLY A 212 -25.41 -2.94 22.11
N ARG A 213 -26.18 -2.02 22.68
CA ARG A 213 -25.90 -0.59 22.61
C ARG A 213 -24.94 -0.13 23.70
N ILE A 214 -24.08 0.84 23.36
CA ILE A 214 -23.30 1.57 24.36
C ILE A 214 -24.28 2.38 25.24
N PRO A 215 -24.34 2.16 26.57
CA PRO A 215 -25.32 2.81 27.42
C PRO A 215 -25.04 4.31 27.55
N SER A 216 -26.08 5.14 27.48
CA SER A 216 -25.96 6.60 27.62
C SER A 216 -25.42 7.04 28.99
N SER A 217 -25.52 6.18 30.01
CA SER A 217 -24.95 6.41 31.34
C SER A 217 -23.42 6.47 31.35
N ILE A 218 -22.73 6.05 30.28
CA ILE A 218 -21.28 6.30 30.09
C ILE A 218 -20.93 7.79 30.30
N GLY A 219 -21.84 8.70 29.93
CA GLY A 219 -21.66 10.14 30.09
C GLY A 219 -21.60 10.62 31.55
N ASN A 220 -21.95 9.78 32.52
CA ASN A 220 -21.85 10.09 33.96
C ASN A 220 -20.44 9.83 34.51
N CYS A 221 -19.58 9.09 33.80
CA CYS A 221 -18.21 8.81 34.22
C CYS A 221 -17.29 10.01 33.91
N THR A 222 -17.57 11.18 34.49
CA THR A 222 -16.96 12.47 34.11
C THR A 222 -15.44 12.57 34.30
N SER A 223 -14.85 11.64 35.05
CA SER A 223 -13.40 11.52 35.23
C SER A 223 -12.69 10.79 34.09
N LEU A 224 -13.42 10.20 33.14
CA LEU A 224 -12.85 9.42 32.04
C LEU A 224 -11.92 10.27 31.17
N THR A 225 -10.70 9.77 31.00
CA THR A 225 -9.69 10.27 30.08
C THR A 225 -9.49 9.32 28.90
N LEU A 226 -9.87 8.05 29.04
CA LEU A 226 -9.73 7.03 28.02
C LEU A 226 -10.92 6.07 27.99
N LEU A 227 -11.51 5.91 26.81
CA LEU A 227 -12.54 4.93 26.52
C LEU A 227 -12.13 4.09 25.30
N ASP A 228 -11.91 2.79 25.50
CA ASP A 228 -11.57 1.83 24.45
C ASP A 228 -12.54 0.64 24.45
N LEU A 229 -13.41 0.61 23.45
CA LEU A 229 -14.43 -0.42 23.21
C LEU A 229 -14.25 -1.12 21.86
N ALA A 230 -13.08 -0.97 21.23
CA ALA A 230 -12.84 -1.47 19.87
C ALA A 230 -12.92 -3.00 19.76
N ASP A 231 -13.14 -3.51 18.55
CA ASP A 231 -13.13 -4.94 18.25
C ASP A 231 -14.11 -5.72 19.14
N ASN A 232 -15.38 -5.37 19.03
CA ASN A 232 -16.52 -5.98 19.73
C ASN A 232 -17.72 -6.10 18.75
N SER A 233 -18.90 -6.44 19.26
CA SER A 233 -20.15 -6.53 18.50
C SER A 233 -21.17 -5.45 18.92
N PHE A 234 -20.71 -4.28 19.37
CA PHE A 234 -21.61 -3.18 19.74
C PHE A 234 -22.38 -2.66 18.52
N ASP A 235 -23.66 -2.36 18.71
CA ASP A 235 -24.57 -1.89 17.67
C ASP A 235 -25.32 -0.61 18.06
N GLY A 236 -26.10 -0.11 17.11
CA GLY A 236 -26.92 1.08 17.31
C GLY A 236 -26.10 2.36 17.40
N LEU A 237 -26.72 3.39 17.99
CA LEU A 237 -26.18 4.75 17.96
C LEU A 237 -25.05 4.94 18.96
N ILE A 238 -24.00 5.66 18.54
CA ILE A 238 -23.02 6.21 19.47
C ILE A 238 -23.73 7.24 20.37
N PRO A 239 -23.76 7.06 21.70
CA PRO A 239 -24.52 7.93 22.60
C PRO A 239 -23.93 9.35 22.62
N ASN A 240 -24.80 10.34 22.40
CA ASN A 240 -24.41 11.76 22.42
C ASN A 240 -23.90 12.22 23.80
N THR A 241 -24.23 11.50 24.88
CA THR A 241 -23.80 11.78 26.25
C THR A 241 -22.29 11.67 26.47
N ILE A 242 -21.54 11.07 25.54
CA ILE A 242 -20.06 11.13 25.52
C ILE A 242 -19.56 12.58 25.50
N VAL A 243 -20.35 13.55 25.01
CA VAL A 243 -20.03 14.99 25.08
C VAL A 243 -19.85 15.52 26.51
N ASN A 244 -20.40 14.81 27.50
CA ASN A 244 -20.26 15.17 28.92
C ASN A 244 -18.89 14.79 29.49
N LEU A 245 -18.13 13.92 28.81
CA LEU A 245 -16.81 13.46 29.22
C LEU A 245 -15.75 14.51 28.88
N LYS A 246 -15.76 15.63 29.59
CA LYS A 246 -14.90 16.80 29.30
C LYS A 246 -13.39 16.52 29.42
N ASN A 247 -13.00 15.49 30.17
CA ASN A 247 -11.60 15.09 30.35
C ASN A 247 -11.13 14.05 29.32
N LEU A 248 -12.02 13.58 28.43
CA LEU A 248 -11.71 12.49 27.51
C LEU A 248 -10.62 12.91 26.52
N GLN A 249 -9.53 12.13 26.49
CA GLN A 249 -8.40 12.33 25.61
C GLN A 249 -8.34 11.30 24.48
N LYS A 250 -8.77 10.07 24.76
CA LYS A 250 -8.77 8.98 23.77
C LYS A 250 -10.12 8.30 23.73
N LEU A 251 -10.72 8.29 22.54
CA LEU A 251 -11.92 7.55 22.22
C LEU A 251 -11.61 6.55 21.12
N ASN A 252 -11.73 5.26 21.43
CA ASN A 252 -11.57 4.17 20.48
C ASN A 252 -12.81 3.28 20.48
N LEU A 253 -13.55 3.30 19.38
CA LEU A 253 -14.75 2.49 19.15
C LEU A 253 -14.64 1.66 17.86
N ALA A 254 -13.43 1.49 17.31
CA ALA A 254 -13.23 0.85 16.01
C ALA A 254 -13.78 -0.60 15.94
N HIS A 255 -14.07 -1.04 14.71
CA HIS A 255 -14.50 -2.41 14.38
C HIS A 255 -15.67 -2.88 15.25
N ASN A 256 -16.81 -2.21 15.09
CA ASN A 256 -18.10 -2.53 15.69
C ASN A 256 -19.20 -2.29 14.63
N ALA A 257 -20.47 -2.42 15.00
CA ALA A 257 -21.62 -2.12 14.14
C ALA A 257 -22.30 -0.80 14.51
N LEU A 258 -21.52 0.20 14.97
CA LEU A 258 -22.06 1.47 15.46
C LEU A 258 -22.49 2.40 14.32
N THR A 259 -23.56 3.14 14.55
CA THR A 259 -24.13 4.13 13.65
C THR A 259 -24.21 5.51 14.32
N ILE A 260 -24.47 6.55 13.53
CA ILE A 260 -24.73 7.91 14.03
C ILE A 260 -26.13 8.33 13.55
N GLU A 261 -26.82 9.21 14.30
CA GLU A 261 -28.13 9.72 13.90
C GLU A 261 -28.01 10.48 12.57
N SER A 262 -28.72 9.97 11.55
CA SER A 262 -28.67 10.43 10.15
C SER A 262 -29.66 11.59 9.87
N SER A 263 -30.41 12.08 10.87
CA SER A 263 -31.55 12.96 10.63
C SER A 263 -31.21 14.40 10.23
N THR A 264 -29.98 14.91 10.44
CA THR A 264 -29.50 16.16 9.82
C THR A 264 -27.97 16.19 9.65
N LEU A 265 -27.48 16.87 8.60
CA LEU A 265 -26.05 17.16 8.37
C LEU A 265 -25.38 17.92 9.54
N GLU A 266 -26.16 18.52 10.45
CA GLU A 266 -25.71 19.39 11.53
C GLU A 266 -25.75 18.73 12.92
N SER A 267 -26.40 17.57 13.08
CA SER A 267 -26.60 16.90 14.40
C SER A 267 -25.81 15.60 14.57
N SER A 268 -24.66 15.45 13.91
CA SER A 268 -23.85 14.24 14.08
C SER A 268 -23.15 14.21 15.45
N PHE A 269 -22.96 13.01 15.99
CA PHE A 269 -22.10 12.77 17.16
C PHE A 269 -20.75 13.50 17.05
N ILE A 270 -20.19 13.52 15.83
CA ILE A 270 -18.93 14.20 15.51
C ILE A 270 -19.03 15.69 15.86
N ASN A 271 -20.14 16.38 15.54
CA ASN A 271 -20.34 17.79 15.88
C ASN A 271 -20.40 18.03 17.41
N SER A 272 -20.94 17.07 18.17
CA SER A 272 -21.03 17.21 19.62
C SER A 272 -19.66 17.09 20.29
N VAL A 273 -18.79 16.20 19.80
CA VAL A 273 -17.46 15.97 20.40
C VAL A 273 -16.43 17.05 20.04
N THR A 274 -16.68 17.88 19.01
CA THR A 274 -15.71 18.92 18.59
C THR A 274 -15.49 20.02 19.63
N ASN A 275 -16.35 20.11 20.65
CA ASN A 275 -16.20 21.05 21.75
C ASN A 275 -15.27 20.55 22.86
N ASN A 276 -14.77 19.30 22.78
CA ASN A 276 -13.85 18.77 23.77
C ASN A 276 -12.39 19.04 23.36
N MET A 277 -11.83 20.12 23.91
CA MET A 277 -10.45 20.56 23.65
C MET A 277 -9.36 19.66 24.26
N HIS A 278 -9.71 18.56 24.94
CA HIS A 278 -8.74 17.59 25.47
C HIS A 278 -8.63 16.33 24.60
N LEU A 279 -9.52 16.14 23.62
CA LEU A 279 -9.46 14.99 22.72
C LEU A 279 -8.19 15.03 21.86
N ARG A 280 -7.38 13.98 22.01
CA ARG A 280 -6.15 13.72 21.26
C ARG A 280 -6.33 12.61 20.22
N ARG A 281 -7.18 11.63 20.49
CA ARG A 281 -7.41 10.49 19.58
C ARG A 281 -8.89 10.19 19.43
N ILE A 282 -9.36 10.17 18.19
CA ILE A 282 -10.68 9.70 17.79
C ILE A 282 -10.47 8.57 16.80
N VAL A 283 -10.87 7.36 17.18
CA VAL A 283 -10.72 6.14 16.38
C VAL A 283 -12.08 5.46 16.28
N LEU A 284 -12.70 5.55 15.10
CA LEU A 284 -14.01 4.97 14.80
C LEU A 284 -13.99 4.04 13.57
N SER A 285 -12.80 3.74 13.03
CA SER A 285 -12.62 2.92 11.83
C SER A 285 -13.42 1.61 11.87
N GLY A 286 -13.94 1.15 10.73
CA GLY A 286 -14.67 -0.11 10.63
C GLY A 286 -16.05 -0.10 11.30
N ASN A 287 -16.72 1.05 11.32
CA ASN A 287 -18.11 1.19 11.78
C ASN A 287 -18.98 1.78 10.67
N PRO A 288 -20.20 1.29 10.41
CA PRO A 288 -21.07 1.82 9.36
C PRO A 288 -21.72 3.17 9.77
N LEU A 289 -20.91 4.22 9.96
CA LEU A 289 -21.36 5.52 10.46
C LEU A 289 -22.30 6.23 9.48
N ASP A 290 -22.12 6.02 8.18
CA ASP A 290 -22.97 6.51 7.09
C ASP A 290 -23.29 8.02 7.21
N THR A 291 -22.23 8.83 7.24
CA THR A 291 -22.31 10.26 7.55
C THR A 291 -21.26 11.08 6.80
N MET A 292 -21.33 12.41 6.90
CA MET A 292 -20.34 13.33 6.35
C MET A 292 -19.44 13.88 7.46
N LEU A 293 -18.19 14.21 7.12
CA LEU A 293 -17.30 14.90 8.06
C LEU A 293 -17.75 16.37 8.21
N PRO A 294 -18.11 16.83 9.42
CA PRO A 294 -18.59 18.20 9.62
C PRO A 294 -17.44 19.22 9.60
N MET A 295 -17.75 20.47 9.23
CA MET A 295 -16.77 21.57 9.26
C MET A 295 -16.27 21.85 10.68
N SER A 296 -17.09 21.61 11.70
CA SER A 296 -16.73 21.80 13.11
C SER A 296 -15.55 20.94 13.57
N ILE A 297 -15.15 19.90 12.80
CA ILE A 297 -13.96 19.09 13.12
C ILE A 297 -12.72 19.98 13.32
N GLY A 298 -12.62 21.10 12.60
CA GLY A 298 -11.53 22.06 12.74
C GLY A 298 -11.42 22.72 14.12
N ASN A 299 -12.46 22.67 14.96
CA ASN A 299 -12.44 23.23 16.31
C ASN A 299 -11.50 22.48 17.26
N LEU A 300 -11.17 21.21 16.95
CA LEU A 300 -10.18 20.41 17.68
C LEU A 300 -8.72 20.76 17.31
N SER A 301 -8.53 21.95 16.72
CA SER A 301 -7.31 22.44 16.06
C SER A 301 -5.99 22.14 16.79
N THR A 302 -5.95 22.30 18.10
CA THR A 302 -4.71 22.22 18.90
C THR A 302 -4.58 20.94 19.71
N SER A 303 -5.66 20.18 19.88
CA SER A 303 -5.67 18.99 20.74
C SER A 303 -5.56 17.69 19.97
N LEU A 304 -6.22 17.59 18.80
CA LEU A 304 -6.37 16.32 18.09
C LEU A 304 -5.10 15.94 17.35
N GLU A 305 -4.62 14.73 17.63
CA GLU A 305 -3.40 14.15 17.06
C GLU A 305 -3.72 13.01 16.09
N TYR A 306 -4.76 12.24 16.35
CA TYR A 306 -5.12 11.07 15.53
C TYR A 306 -6.61 11.10 15.23
N LEU A 307 -6.95 11.12 13.94
CA LEU A 307 -8.33 10.99 13.45
C LEU A 307 -8.39 9.80 12.49
N TRP A 308 -8.94 8.68 12.98
CA TRP A 308 -9.04 7.44 12.22
C TRP A 308 -10.49 7.04 12.00
N LEU A 309 -10.93 7.16 10.75
CA LEU A 309 -12.28 6.89 10.26
C LEU A 309 -12.22 6.06 8.96
N THR A 310 -11.29 5.10 8.90
CA THR A 310 -11.17 4.20 7.74
C THR A 310 -12.35 3.25 7.71
N ASP A 311 -12.93 2.96 6.53
CA ASP A 311 -14.04 2.00 6.41
C ASP A 311 -15.25 2.36 7.30
N CYS A 312 -15.68 3.63 7.17
CA CYS A 312 -16.77 4.20 7.96
C CYS A 312 -18.03 4.52 7.15
N LYS A 313 -18.03 4.19 5.84
CA LYS A 313 -19.03 4.67 4.86
C LYS A 313 -19.20 6.19 4.86
N LEU A 314 -18.11 6.93 5.06
CA LEU A 314 -18.17 8.39 5.04
C LEU A 314 -18.46 8.90 3.63
N GLN A 315 -19.39 9.85 3.53
CA GLN A 315 -19.81 10.47 2.28
C GLN A 315 -19.43 11.95 2.21
N GLY A 316 -19.70 12.56 1.06
CA GLY A 316 -19.47 14.00 0.85
C GLY A 316 -18.00 14.32 0.60
N ARG A 317 -17.61 15.58 0.84
CA ARG A 317 -16.25 16.08 0.61
C ARG A 317 -15.44 16.13 1.90
N ILE A 318 -14.11 16.16 1.79
CA ILE A 318 -13.23 16.51 2.90
C ILE A 318 -13.33 18.04 3.14
N PRO A 319 -13.84 18.52 4.29
CA PRO A 319 -13.95 19.94 4.59
C PRO A 319 -12.58 20.61 4.74
N SER A 320 -12.46 21.86 4.31
CA SER A 320 -11.23 22.65 4.40
C SER A 320 -10.74 22.86 5.84
N GLU A 321 -11.66 22.82 6.79
CA GLU A 321 -11.45 22.98 8.23
C GLU A 321 -10.59 21.85 8.82
N VAL A 322 -10.45 20.71 8.15
CA VAL A 322 -9.46 19.68 8.49
C VAL A 322 -8.06 20.28 8.54
N GLY A 323 -7.75 21.25 7.69
CA GLY A 323 -6.48 21.98 7.69
C GLY A 323 -6.23 22.85 8.92
N ASN A 324 -7.22 23.03 9.81
CA ASN A 324 -7.04 23.74 11.08
C ASN A 324 -6.50 22.82 12.20
N LEU A 325 -6.44 21.50 11.99
CA LEU A 325 -5.94 20.50 12.95
C LEU A 325 -4.42 20.53 13.12
N SER A 326 -3.87 21.67 13.55
CA SER A 326 -2.42 21.92 13.70
C SER A 326 -1.61 20.89 14.50
N SER A 327 -2.25 20.14 15.40
CA SER A 327 -1.61 19.06 16.18
C SER A 327 -1.69 17.67 15.54
N LEU A 328 -2.35 17.54 14.38
CA LEU A 328 -2.63 16.26 13.75
C LEU A 328 -1.35 15.57 13.27
N VAL A 329 -1.17 14.34 13.73
CA VAL A 329 -0.08 13.43 13.39
C VAL A 329 -0.53 12.43 12.32
N ALA A 330 -1.77 11.94 12.40
CA ALA A 330 -2.30 11.02 11.40
C ALA A 330 -3.77 11.28 11.08
N LEU A 331 -4.06 11.39 9.77
CA LEU A 331 -5.40 11.46 9.21
C LEU A 331 -5.66 10.21 8.38
N ARG A 332 -6.58 9.36 8.84
CA ARG A 332 -6.97 8.14 8.13
C ARG A 332 -8.45 8.17 7.78
N LEU A 333 -8.73 8.36 6.50
CA LEU A 333 -10.08 8.39 5.92
C LEU A 333 -10.22 7.39 4.75
N GLY A 334 -9.34 6.38 4.70
CA GLY A 334 -9.32 5.41 3.60
C GLY A 334 -10.57 4.53 3.56
N ASN A 335 -10.82 3.89 2.41
CA ASN A 335 -11.92 2.95 2.19
C ASN A 335 -13.29 3.55 2.56
N ASN A 336 -13.61 4.73 2.05
CA ASN A 336 -14.88 5.41 2.27
C ASN A 336 -15.53 5.80 0.92
N GLU A 337 -16.58 6.60 0.95
CA GLU A 337 -17.28 7.13 -0.22
C GLU A 337 -17.03 8.62 -0.42
N LEU A 338 -15.88 9.13 0.03
CA LEU A 338 -15.55 10.55 -0.06
C LEU A 338 -15.35 10.95 -1.53
N THR A 339 -15.88 12.12 -1.87
CA THR A 339 -15.92 12.71 -3.22
C THR A 339 -15.28 14.10 -3.23
N GLY A 340 -15.17 14.70 -4.41
CA GLY A 340 -14.62 16.04 -4.58
C GLY A 340 -13.10 16.07 -4.48
N VAL A 341 -12.54 17.27 -4.32
CA VAL A 341 -11.09 17.48 -4.31
C VAL A 341 -10.50 17.41 -2.91
N ILE A 342 -9.23 17.02 -2.81
CA ILE A 342 -8.48 17.11 -1.56
C ILE A 342 -8.18 18.61 -1.29
N PRO A 343 -8.58 19.18 -0.13
CA PRO A 343 -8.44 20.62 0.11
C PRO A 343 -6.98 21.03 0.28
N SER A 344 -6.60 22.16 -0.33
CA SER A 344 -5.25 22.75 -0.22
C SER A 344 -4.84 23.09 1.21
N THR A 345 -5.81 23.33 2.09
CA THR A 345 -5.59 23.62 3.51
C THR A 345 -4.91 22.47 4.26
N ILE A 346 -4.90 21.24 3.73
CA ILE A 346 -4.10 20.14 4.29
C ILE A 346 -2.63 20.51 4.40
N GLY A 347 -2.07 21.33 3.50
CA GLY A 347 -0.69 21.79 3.58
C GLY A 347 -0.35 22.59 4.84
N ARG A 348 -1.33 22.98 5.66
CA ARG A 348 -1.13 23.64 6.97
C ARG A 348 -0.77 22.65 8.09
N LEU A 349 -0.95 21.34 7.89
CA LEU A 349 -0.78 20.31 8.90
C LEU A 349 0.69 19.90 9.07
N GLN A 350 1.52 20.81 9.60
CA GLN A 350 2.98 20.66 9.66
C GLN A 350 3.49 19.47 10.48
N LYS A 351 2.67 18.93 11.40
CA LYS A 351 2.99 17.73 12.21
C LYS A 351 2.52 16.42 11.57
N LEU A 352 1.83 16.48 10.43
CA LEU A 352 1.22 15.30 9.82
C LEU A 352 2.30 14.35 9.32
N GLN A 353 2.26 13.13 9.83
CA GLN A 353 3.14 12.02 9.47
C GLN A 353 2.43 11.02 8.57
N GLY A 354 1.12 10.80 8.74
CA GLY A 354 0.36 9.88 7.90
C GLY A 354 -0.88 10.53 7.30
N LEU A 355 -0.97 10.52 5.96
CA LEU A 355 -2.16 10.90 5.20
C LEU A 355 -2.68 9.72 4.39
N HIS A 356 -3.76 9.11 4.87
CA HIS A 356 -4.35 7.90 4.28
C HIS A 356 -5.75 8.20 3.75
N LEU A 357 -5.89 8.31 2.43
CA LEU A 357 -7.11 8.62 1.70
C LEU A 357 -7.44 7.58 0.61
N GLN A 358 -6.77 6.43 0.63
CA GLN A 358 -6.94 5.37 -0.36
C GLN A 358 -8.38 4.83 -0.43
N GLY A 359 -8.83 4.27 -1.54
CA GLY A 359 -10.13 3.61 -1.66
C GLY A 359 -11.32 4.56 -1.48
N ASN A 360 -11.29 5.72 -2.14
CA ASN A 360 -12.36 6.71 -2.13
C ASN A 360 -12.73 7.09 -3.58
N LYS A 361 -13.58 8.12 -3.76
CA LYS A 361 -13.98 8.70 -5.05
C LYS A 361 -13.41 10.12 -5.21
N LEU A 362 -12.22 10.37 -4.68
CA LEU A 362 -11.59 11.71 -4.69
C LEU A 362 -11.09 12.06 -6.09
N GLN A 363 -11.32 13.30 -6.50
CA GLN A 363 -11.01 13.85 -7.82
C GLN A 363 -9.99 15.00 -7.73
N GLY A 364 -9.65 15.58 -8.89
CA GLY A 364 -8.72 16.70 -8.98
C GLY A 364 -7.27 16.25 -9.13
N THR A 365 -6.33 17.11 -8.73
CA THR A 365 -4.89 16.86 -8.85
C THR A 365 -4.23 16.70 -7.49
N ILE A 366 -3.03 16.13 -7.46
CA ILE A 366 -2.17 16.18 -6.27
C ILE A 366 -1.62 17.61 -6.15
N LEU A 367 -2.00 18.33 -5.09
CA LEU A 367 -1.69 19.76 -4.94
C LEU A 367 -0.27 20.02 -4.46
N TYR A 368 0.32 21.13 -4.92
CA TYR A 368 1.65 21.59 -4.46
C TYR A 368 1.71 21.85 -2.94
N ASP A 369 0.56 22.16 -2.31
CA ASP A 369 0.47 22.34 -0.87
C ASP A 369 0.87 21.11 -0.05
N PHE A 370 0.83 19.90 -0.64
CA PHE A 370 1.31 18.69 0.04
C PHE A 370 2.80 18.74 0.33
N CYS A 371 3.54 19.48 -0.49
CA CYS A 371 4.99 19.65 -0.33
C CYS A 371 5.34 20.51 0.90
N LYS A 372 4.34 21.11 1.57
CA LYS A 372 4.52 21.79 2.86
C LYS A 372 4.48 20.82 4.05
N LEU A 373 4.12 19.56 3.84
CA LEU A 373 4.01 18.54 4.90
C LEU A 373 5.38 17.94 5.22
N SER A 374 6.30 18.73 5.75
CA SER A 374 7.71 18.35 5.96
C SER A 374 7.92 17.12 6.88
N SER A 375 6.93 16.78 7.72
CA SER A 375 6.96 15.60 8.60
C SER A 375 6.34 14.34 7.98
N LEU A 376 5.88 14.39 6.73
CA LEU A 376 5.08 13.32 6.13
C LEU A 376 5.91 12.06 5.86
N PHE A 377 5.50 10.97 6.50
CA PHE A 377 6.13 9.66 6.43
C PHE A 377 5.37 8.70 5.49
N GLU A 378 4.04 8.79 5.49
CA GLU A 378 3.12 7.97 4.70
C GLU A 378 2.15 8.82 3.89
N LEU A 379 2.12 8.62 2.58
CA LEU A 379 1.15 9.23 1.67
C LEU A 379 0.43 8.15 0.85
N PHE A 380 -0.81 7.83 1.23
CA PHE A 380 -1.63 6.82 0.57
C PHE A 380 -2.86 7.46 -0.07
N LEU A 381 -2.87 7.52 -1.40
CA LEU A 381 -3.94 8.07 -2.23
C LEU A 381 -4.50 7.04 -3.23
N SER A 382 -4.10 5.77 -3.09
CA SER A 382 -4.42 4.70 -4.04
C SER A 382 -5.93 4.46 -4.22
N GLY A 383 -6.38 4.05 -5.41
CA GLY A 383 -7.78 3.71 -5.64
C GLY A 383 -8.71 4.92 -5.50
N ASN A 384 -8.44 5.97 -6.28
CA ASN A 384 -9.23 7.20 -6.36
C ASN A 384 -9.37 7.63 -7.85
N GLU A 385 -9.91 8.82 -8.10
CA GLU A 385 -10.06 9.42 -9.42
C GLU A 385 -9.10 10.60 -9.63
N LEU A 386 -7.95 10.63 -8.92
CA LEU A 386 -6.97 11.70 -9.02
C LEU A 386 -6.32 11.70 -10.41
N SER A 387 -6.07 12.89 -10.95
CA SER A 387 -5.61 13.11 -12.31
C SER A 387 -4.48 14.14 -12.38
N GLY A 388 -3.91 14.32 -13.57
CA GLY A 388 -2.82 15.28 -13.79
C GLY A 388 -1.46 14.74 -13.36
N LEU A 389 -0.55 15.66 -13.06
CA LEU A 389 0.87 15.39 -12.85
C LEU A 389 1.18 15.06 -11.39
N ILE A 390 2.24 14.27 -11.18
CA ILE A 390 2.89 14.13 -9.88
C ILE A 390 3.75 15.39 -9.64
N PRO A 391 3.54 16.17 -8.55
CA PRO A 391 4.33 17.37 -8.29
C PRO A 391 5.82 17.08 -8.06
N GLU A 392 6.70 17.82 -8.73
CA GLU A 392 8.15 17.70 -8.58
C GLU A 392 8.61 17.93 -7.12
N CYS A 393 7.91 18.82 -6.40
CA CYS A 393 8.23 19.15 -5.01
C CYS A 393 8.00 18.01 -4.01
N LEU A 394 7.37 16.90 -4.40
CA LEU A 394 7.28 15.73 -3.51
C LEU A 394 8.66 15.19 -3.11
N SER A 395 9.70 15.46 -3.93
CA SER A 395 11.09 15.17 -3.56
C SER A 395 11.60 15.95 -2.35
N ASN A 396 10.93 17.05 -1.96
CA ASN A 396 11.30 17.83 -0.78
C ASN A 396 10.86 17.15 0.53
N LEU A 397 9.99 16.13 0.45
CA LEU A 397 9.50 15.38 1.60
C LEU A 397 10.50 14.28 1.96
N THR A 398 11.68 14.65 2.44
CA THR A 398 12.79 13.70 2.73
C THR A 398 12.47 12.71 3.85
N THR A 399 11.44 12.97 4.65
CA THR A 399 10.91 12.08 5.69
C THR A 399 9.99 10.97 5.14
N LEU A 400 9.58 11.06 3.87
CA LEU A 400 8.68 10.11 3.25
C LEU A 400 9.32 8.72 3.17
N ARG A 401 8.56 7.68 3.55
CA ARG A 401 8.95 6.27 3.45
C ARG A 401 8.04 5.47 2.55
N ASN A 402 6.74 5.76 2.58
CA ASN A 402 5.76 5.01 1.81
C ASN A 402 4.93 5.96 0.94
N LEU A 403 4.99 5.76 -0.37
CA LEU A 403 4.25 6.53 -1.36
C LEU A 403 3.37 5.59 -2.19
N SER A 404 2.06 5.72 -2.04
CA SER A 404 1.09 4.90 -2.77
C SER A 404 0.08 5.78 -3.52
N LEU A 405 0.22 5.82 -4.84
CA LEU A 405 -0.59 6.60 -5.78
C LEU A 405 -1.32 5.70 -6.81
N SER A 406 -1.35 4.40 -6.55
CA SER A 406 -1.83 3.40 -7.50
C SER A 406 -3.31 3.54 -7.85
N SER A 407 -3.75 2.98 -8.97
CA SER A 407 -5.17 2.93 -9.37
C SER A 407 -5.82 4.32 -9.36
N ASN A 408 -5.23 5.24 -10.13
CA ASN A 408 -5.70 6.60 -10.34
C ASN A 408 -5.66 6.92 -11.85
N ARG A 409 -5.86 8.20 -12.21
CA ARG A 409 -5.80 8.72 -13.58
C ARG A 409 -4.60 9.65 -13.78
N LEU A 410 -3.49 9.41 -13.07
CA LEU A 410 -2.28 10.24 -13.17
C LEU A 410 -1.63 10.07 -14.55
N THR A 411 -1.07 11.14 -15.09
CA THR A 411 -0.49 11.21 -16.43
C THR A 411 0.95 11.75 -16.40
N SER A 412 1.60 11.76 -17.56
CA SER A 412 2.96 12.27 -17.76
C SER A 412 4.05 11.42 -17.09
N THR A 413 5.27 11.94 -17.06
CA THR A 413 6.46 11.28 -16.51
C THR A 413 6.54 11.44 -14.99
N ILE A 414 7.13 10.46 -14.31
CA ILE A 414 7.54 10.61 -12.91
C ILE A 414 8.65 11.68 -12.87
N PRO A 415 8.52 12.73 -12.03
CA PRO A 415 9.57 13.75 -11.88
C PRO A 415 10.92 13.13 -11.51
N SER A 416 11.99 13.54 -12.19
CA SER A 416 13.34 12.99 -11.94
C SER A 416 13.84 13.28 -10.53
N SER A 417 13.40 14.39 -9.93
CA SER A 417 13.70 14.74 -8.55
C SER A 417 13.19 13.69 -7.55
N LEU A 418 12.12 12.95 -7.86
CA LEU A 418 11.52 11.99 -6.92
C LEU A 418 12.46 10.83 -6.59
N TRP A 419 13.35 10.48 -7.52
CA TRP A 419 14.37 9.43 -7.33
C TRP A 419 15.50 9.87 -6.38
N SER A 420 15.47 11.10 -5.85
CA SER A 420 16.41 11.56 -4.81
C SER A 420 15.97 11.24 -3.38
N LEU A 421 14.80 10.62 -3.18
CA LEU A 421 14.29 10.22 -1.87
C LEU A 421 15.03 8.96 -1.35
N THR A 422 16.27 9.11 -0.90
CA THR A 422 17.17 8.00 -0.56
C THR A 422 16.68 7.04 0.52
N ASP A 423 15.79 7.51 1.39
CA ASP A 423 15.27 6.74 2.52
C ASP A 423 13.90 6.08 2.22
N ILE A 424 13.36 6.23 1.01
CA ILE A 424 12.05 5.67 0.67
C ILE A 424 12.08 4.13 0.70
N LEU A 425 11.05 3.53 1.28
CA LEU A 425 10.92 2.08 1.46
C LEU A 425 9.99 1.47 0.42
N ALA A 426 8.87 2.14 0.10
CA ALA A 426 7.87 1.61 -0.81
C ALA A 426 7.34 2.69 -1.76
N ILE A 427 7.36 2.39 -3.06
CA ILE A 427 6.76 3.20 -4.12
C ILE A 427 5.78 2.33 -4.90
N ASN A 428 4.51 2.70 -4.85
CA ASN A 428 3.47 2.07 -5.67
C ASN A 428 2.72 3.13 -6.48
N MET A 429 2.95 3.14 -7.79
CA MET A 429 2.30 4.04 -8.75
C MET A 429 1.58 3.26 -9.86
N SER A 430 1.29 1.99 -9.60
CA SER A 430 0.70 1.08 -10.58
C SER A 430 -0.70 1.52 -11.03
N SER A 431 -1.16 1.01 -12.17
CA SER A 431 -2.52 1.26 -12.68
C SER A 431 -2.83 2.76 -12.84
N ASN A 432 -2.00 3.45 -13.62
CA ASN A 432 -2.16 4.86 -13.98
C ASN A 432 -1.92 5.02 -15.50
N SER A 433 -1.77 6.26 -15.98
CA SER A 433 -1.36 6.59 -17.36
C SER A 433 0.02 7.26 -17.39
N LEU A 434 0.93 6.85 -16.50
CA LEU A 434 2.29 7.39 -16.43
C LEU A 434 3.12 6.89 -17.62
N GLN A 435 4.00 7.74 -18.14
CA GLN A 435 4.82 7.48 -19.32
C GLN A 435 6.29 7.87 -19.12
N GLY A 436 7.10 7.74 -20.16
CA GLY A 436 8.55 8.02 -20.12
C GLY A 436 9.36 6.76 -19.83
N SER A 437 10.67 6.95 -19.62
CA SER A 437 11.60 5.86 -19.31
C SER A 437 11.94 5.80 -17.82
N LEU A 438 12.35 4.61 -17.35
CA LEU A 438 12.95 4.44 -16.03
C LEU A 438 14.33 5.11 -16.02
N PRO A 439 14.57 6.11 -15.14
CA PRO A 439 15.82 6.87 -15.15
C PRO A 439 16.96 6.15 -14.45
N PHE A 440 18.20 6.58 -14.70
CA PHE A 440 19.39 6.01 -14.08
C PHE A 440 19.41 6.26 -12.56
N GLU A 441 18.90 7.43 -12.14
CA GLU A 441 18.82 7.95 -10.78
C GLU A 441 18.05 7.04 -9.80
N ILE A 442 17.33 6.03 -10.30
CA ILE A 442 16.73 5.00 -9.46
C ILE A 442 17.75 4.33 -8.52
N GLU A 443 19.05 4.30 -8.87
CA GLU A 443 20.12 3.77 -8.00
C GLU A 443 20.21 4.45 -6.63
N ASN A 444 19.66 5.66 -6.48
CA ASN A 444 19.69 6.41 -5.23
C ASN A 444 18.78 5.79 -4.16
N LEU A 445 17.78 4.98 -4.54
CA LEU A 445 16.77 4.42 -3.64
C LEU A 445 17.28 3.19 -2.87
N ARG A 446 18.44 3.30 -2.21
CA ARG A 446 19.21 2.13 -1.73
C ARG A 446 18.50 1.26 -0.70
N VAL A 447 17.56 1.82 0.06
CA VAL A 447 16.79 1.10 1.10
C VAL A 447 15.40 0.67 0.63
N VAL A 448 15.06 0.90 -0.64
CA VAL A 448 13.74 0.55 -1.18
C VAL A 448 13.52 -0.96 -1.16
N ILE A 449 12.33 -1.35 -0.73
CA ILE A 449 11.86 -2.72 -0.57
C ILE A 449 10.85 -3.06 -1.66
N GLU A 450 9.94 -2.13 -1.97
CA GLU A 450 8.87 -2.31 -2.94
C GLU A 450 8.89 -1.23 -4.02
N ILE A 451 8.89 -1.65 -5.29
CA ILE A 451 8.62 -0.80 -6.44
C ILE A 451 7.55 -1.47 -7.32
N ASP A 452 6.36 -0.87 -7.37
CA ASP A 452 5.30 -1.25 -8.32
C ASP A 452 4.97 -0.09 -9.27
N LEU A 453 5.36 -0.26 -10.53
CA LEU A 453 5.09 0.66 -11.64
C LEU A 453 4.25 -0.01 -12.73
N SER A 454 3.62 -1.15 -12.41
CA SER A 454 2.86 -1.94 -13.38
C SER A 454 1.62 -1.22 -13.91
N LYS A 455 1.08 -1.67 -15.05
CA LYS A 455 -0.14 -1.13 -15.68
C LYS A 455 -0.04 0.37 -15.93
N ASN A 456 0.99 0.76 -16.66
CA ASN A 456 1.27 2.14 -17.07
C ASN A 456 1.69 2.15 -18.56
N GLN A 457 2.33 3.23 -19.01
CA GLN A 457 2.82 3.42 -20.37
C GLN A 457 4.34 3.64 -20.41
N PHE A 458 5.09 3.14 -19.42
CA PHE A 458 6.56 3.27 -19.39
C PHE A 458 7.20 2.58 -20.60
N SER A 459 8.17 3.23 -21.22
CA SER A 459 8.84 2.79 -22.45
C SER A 459 10.37 2.86 -22.32
N GLY A 460 11.09 2.33 -23.30
CA GLY A 460 12.55 2.25 -23.25
C GLY A 460 13.01 1.06 -22.40
N TYR A 461 14.25 1.13 -21.92
CA TYR A 461 14.94 -0.01 -21.31
C TYR A 461 14.77 -0.07 -19.79
N ILE A 462 14.86 -1.27 -19.23
CA ILE A 462 15.09 -1.47 -17.80
C ILE A 462 16.56 -1.11 -17.51
N PRO A 463 16.86 -0.08 -16.68
CA PRO A 463 18.23 0.38 -16.51
C PRO A 463 19.03 -0.59 -15.62
N ASN A 464 20.31 -0.74 -15.93
CA ASN A 464 21.23 -1.57 -15.13
C ASN A 464 21.36 -1.09 -13.68
N SER A 465 21.04 0.18 -13.40
CA SER A 465 21.08 0.77 -12.07
C SER A 465 20.13 0.11 -11.05
N ILE A 466 19.10 -0.62 -11.49
CA ILE A 466 18.24 -1.41 -10.59
C ILE A 466 19.05 -2.42 -9.75
N ALA A 467 20.19 -2.88 -10.26
CA ALA A 467 21.08 -3.79 -9.53
C ALA A 467 21.68 -3.20 -8.24
N TYR A 468 21.62 -1.87 -8.06
CA TYR A 468 22.07 -1.20 -6.84
C TYR A 468 21.01 -1.21 -5.72
N LEU A 469 19.76 -1.60 -6.02
CA LEU A 469 18.67 -1.70 -5.05
C LEU A 469 18.80 -3.00 -4.25
N LYS A 470 19.67 -3.00 -3.23
CA LYS A 470 20.01 -4.23 -2.49
C LYS A 470 18.92 -4.72 -1.54
N SER A 471 18.07 -3.81 -1.06
CA SER A 471 16.92 -4.15 -0.19
C SER A 471 15.66 -4.48 -0.97
N LEU A 472 15.68 -4.43 -2.31
CA LEU A 472 14.48 -4.62 -3.12
C LEU A 472 14.00 -6.06 -3.05
N GLU A 473 12.78 -6.24 -2.53
CA GLU A 473 12.10 -7.53 -2.38
C GLU A 473 11.00 -7.72 -3.42
N TYR A 474 10.30 -6.63 -3.78
CA TYR A 474 9.19 -6.63 -4.73
C TYR A 474 9.44 -5.65 -5.88
N LEU A 475 9.49 -6.18 -7.11
CA LEU A 475 9.57 -5.39 -8.33
C LEU A 475 8.49 -5.82 -9.33
N SER A 476 7.59 -4.90 -9.67
CA SER A 476 6.60 -5.09 -10.72
C SER A 476 6.66 -3.96 -11.74
N LEU A 477 7.01 -4.34 -12.98
CA LEU A 477 7.01 -3.48 -14.17
C LEU A 477 6.02 -3.99 -15.23
N ALA A 478 5.13 -4.90 -14.84
CA ALA A 478 4.21 -5.58 -15.73
C ALA A 478 3.27 -4.62 -16.47
N VAL A 479 2.79 -5.00 -17.65
CA VAL A 479 1.80 -4.24 -18.43
C VAL A 479 2.29 -2.80 -18.69
N ASN A 480 3.41 -2.70 -19.41
CA ASN A 480 4.01 -1.45 -19.85
C ASN A 480 4.44 -1.57 -21.33
N ARG A 481 5.27 -0.65 -21.82
CA ARG A 481 5.85 -0.64 -23.17
C ARG A 481 7.38 -0.76 -23.13
N LEU A 482 7.94 -1.39 -22.09
CA LEU A 482 9.38 -1.55 -21.91
C LEU A 482 9.95 -2.49 -22.98
N GLU A 483 11.15 -2.20 -23.46
CA GLU A 483 11.82 -2.92 -24.54
C GLU A 483 13.28 -3.24 -24.21
N GLY A 484 13.92 -3.99 -25.11
CA GLY A 484 15.30 -4.44 -24.95
C GLY A 484 15.46 -5.58 -23.95
N LEU A 485 16.66 -5.74 -23.39
CA LEU A 485 17.05 -6.91 -22.61
C LEU A 485 16.60 -6.82 -21.15
N ILE A 486 16.35 -7.97 -20.53
CA ILE A 486 16.34 -8.06 -19.06
C ILE A 486 17.79 -7.93 -18.57
N PRO A 487 18.14 -6.94 -17.73
CA PRO A 487 19.52 -6.74 -17.28
C PRO A 487 20.09 -7.94 -16.53
N GLU A 488 21.28 -8.40 -16.94
CA GLU A 488 21.97 -9.51 -16.24
C GLU A 488 22.26 -9.16 -14.78
N PHE A 489 22.50 -7.88 -14.47
CA PHE A 489 22.80 -7.42 -13.13
C PHE A 489 21.62 -7.51 -12.15
N LEU A 490 20.38 -7.69 -12.63
CA LEU A 490 19.19 -7.87 -11.77
C LEU A 490 19.36 -9.08 -10.81
N GLY A 491 20.11 -10.11 -11.23
CA GLY A 491 20.50 -11.23 -10.37
C GLY A 491 21.41 -10.87 -9.18
N SER A 492 21.81 -9.59 -9.03
CA SER A 492 22.61 -9.08 -7.90
C SER A 492 21.75 -8.47 -6.78
N SER A 493 20.44 -8.34 -6.97
CA SER A 493 19.48 -7.89 -5.96
C SER A 493 19.04 -9.09 -5.13
N VAL A 494 19.92 -9.53 -4.22
CA VAL A 494 19.79 -10.81 -3.49
C VAL A 494 18.52 -10.96 -2.65
N SER A 495 17.90 -9.84 -2.27
CA SER A 495 16.66 -9.80 -1.49
C SER A 495 15.40 -9.95 -2.36
N LEU A 496 15.53 -9.96 -3.69
CA LEU A 496 14.39 -9.96 -4.60
C LEU A 496 13.63 -11.29 -4.54
N GLU A 497 12.36 -11.23 -4.14
CA GLU A 497 11.46 -12.37 -3.98
C GLU A 497 10.30 -12.34 -4.99
N PHE A 498 9.85 -11.16 -5.40
CA PHE A 498 8.77 -10.99 -6.36
C PHE A 498 9.26 -10.20 -7.57
N LEU A 499 9.17 -10.80 -8.76
CA LEU A 499 9.53 -10.17 -10.03
C LEU A 499 8.45 -10.37 -11.09
N ASP A 500 7.76 -9.30 -11.47
CA ASP A 500 6.82 -9.30 -12.59
C ASP A 500 7.25 -8.33 -13.71
N LEU A 501 7.60 -8.88 -14.87
CA LEU A 501 7.96 -8.16 -16.09
C LEU A 501 7.01 -8.49 -17.24
N SER A 502 5.87 -9.12 -16.95
CA SER A 502 4.94 -9.60 -17.98
C SER A 502 4.31 -8.47 -18.79
N HIS A 503 3.78 -8.77 -19.98
CA HIS A 503 3.10 -7.81 -20.85
C HIS A 503 3.96 -6.57 -21.16
N ASN A 504 5.12 -6.79 -21.76
CA ASN A 504 6.03 -5.75 -22.25
C ASN A 504 6.53 -6.14 -23.66
N LYS A 505 7.56 -5.46 -24.16
CA LYS A 505 8.27 -5.76 -25.41
C LYS A 505 9.72 -6.18 -25.14
N LEU A 506 9.96 -6.84 -24.00
CA LEU A 506 11.31 -7.28 -23.63
C LEU A 506 11.76 -8.40 -24.57
N SER A 507 13.02 -8.37 -24.97
CA SER A 507 13.63 -9.26 -25.96
C SER A 507 14.92 -9.88 -25.43
N GLY A 508 15.49 -10.81 -26.18
CA GLY A 508 16.69 -11.54 -25.78
C GLY A 508 16.40 -12.64 -24.75
N VAL A 509 17.44 -13.06 -24.02
CA VAL A 509 17.38 -14.22 -23.13
C VAL A 509 16.98 -13.84 -21.71
N ILE A 510 16.37 -14.80 -20.99
CA ILE A 510 16.19 -14.70 -19.53
C ILE A 510 17.57 -14.93 -18.88
N PRO A 511 18.15 -13.94 -18.16
CA PRO A 511 19.51 -14.06 -17.66
C PRO A 511 19.69 -15.19 -16.64
N MET A 512 20.75 -15.98 -16.80
CA MET A 512 21.09 -17.06 -15.86
C MET A 512 21.42 -16.55 -14.45
N SER A 513 21.78 -15.27 -14.30
CA SER A 513 22.03 -14.65 -12.99
C SER A 513 20.78 -14.68 -12.08
N LEU A 514 19.57 -14.66 -12.65
CA LEU A 514 18.31 -14.72 -11.89
C LEU A 514 18.12 -16.03 -11.12
N VAL A 515 18.78 -17.11 -11.54
CA VAL A 515 18.75 -18.41 -10.85
C VAL A 515 19.29 -18.32 -9.42
N ARG A 516 20.17 -17.35 -9.14
CA ARG A 516 20.77 -17.14 -7.81
C ARG A 516 19.82 -16.53 -6.81
N LEU A 517 18.72 -15.92 -7.28
CA LEU A 517 17.73 -15.27 -6.45
C LEU A 517 16.76 -16.28 -5.83
N ARG A 518 16.21 -15.93 -4.66
CA ARG A 518 15.19 -16.74 -3.98
C ARG A 518 13.78 -16.29 -4.36
N LEU A 519 13.54 -16.10 -5.66
CA LEU A 519 12.25 -15.66 -6.19
C LEU A 519 11.13 -16.62 -5.77
N ILE A 520 10.13 -16.10 -5.06
CA ILE A 520 8.86 -16.76 -4.72
C ILE A 520 7.88 -16.63 -5.89
N TYR A 521 7.87 -15.46 -6.53
CA TYR A 521 7.05 -15.17 -7.70
C TYR A 521 7.90 -14.66 -8.86
N PHE A 522 7.63 -15.19 -10.05
CA PHE A 522 8.30 -14.78 -11.27
C PHE A 522 7.33 -14.86 -12.46
N ASN A 523 7.24 -13.77 -13.22
CA ASN A 523 6.43 -13.74 -14.43
C ASN A 523 7.08 -12.85 -15.51
N VAL A 524 7.30 -13.43 -16.69
CA VAL A 524 7.83 -12.75 -17.88
C VAL A 524 6.97 -13.04 -19.12
N SER A 525 5.75 -13.50 -18.92
CA SER A 525 4.81 -13.81 -19.99
C SER A 525 4.48 -12.59 -20.86
N PHE A 526 4.02 -12.82 -22.09
CA PHE A 526 3.67 -11.77 -23.05
C PHE A 526 4.81 -10.77 -23.29
N ASN A 527 5.95 -11.30 -23.75
CA ASN A 527 7.12 -10.54 -24.19
C ASN A 527 7.65 -11.13 -25.52
N GLU A 528 8.82 -10.66 -25.97
CA GLU A 528 9.53 -11.12 -27.15
C GLU A 528 10.82 -11.90 -26.78
N LEU A 529 10.80 -12.60 -25.64
CA LEU A 529 11.96 -13.33 -25.13
C LEU A 529 12.27 -14.59 -25.95
N GLU A 530 13.54 -14.93 -26.02
CA GLU A 530 14.09 -16.06 -26.77
C GLU A 530 15.12 -16.87 -25.98
N GLY A 531 15.44 -18.07 -26.48
CA GLY A 531 16.48 -18.92 -25.89
C GLY A 531 15.97 -19.86 -24.81
N GLU A 532 16.92 -20.50 -24.12
CA GLU A 532 16.62 -21.51 -23.11
C GLU A 532 16.17 -20.88 -21.79
N ILE A 533 15.07 -21.39 -21.23
CA ILE A 533 14.62 -21.01 -19.89
C ILE A 533 15.61 -21.59 -18.86
N PRO A 534 16.16 -20.77 -17.95
CA PRO A 534 17.10 -21.24 -16.94
C PRO A 534 16.57 -22.44 -16.13
N SER A 535 17.40 -23.47 -15.99
CA SER A 535 17.09 -24.70 -15.25
C SER A 535 17.91 -24.76 -13.95
N GLY A 536 17.43 -24.11 -12.89
CA GLY A 536 18.08 -24.14 -11.57
C GLY A 536 17.41 -23.25 -10.53
N GLY A 537 17.80 -23.39 -9.27
CA GLY A 537 17.22 -22.61 -8.16
C GLY A 537 15.69 -22.74 -8.12
N ASN A 538 14.99 -21.63 -7.89
CA ASN A 538 13.52 -21.61 -7.86
C ASN A 538 12.85 -21.70 -9.24
N PHE A 539 13.60 -21.63 -10.36
CA PHE A 539 13.03 -21.78 -11.70
C PHE A 539 12.41 -23.17 -11.93
N VAL A 540 12.80 -24.16 -11.12
CA VAL A 540 12.18 -25.50 -11.13
C VAL A 540 10.72 -25.48 -10.65
N ASN A 541 10.33 -24.48 -9.86
CA ASN A 541 9.00 -24.36 -9.26
C ASN A 541 8.02 -23.52 -10.09
N PHE A 542 8.52 -22.63 -10.96
CA PHE A 542 7.65 -21.78 -11.79
C PHE A 542 6.91 -22.59 -12.86
N THR A 543 5.68 -22.18 -13.17
CA THR A 543 4.79 -22.89 -14.09
C THR A 543 4.88 -22.32 -15.51
N ALA A 544 4.28 -23.00 -16.48
CA ALA A 544 4.18 -22.54 -17.87
C ALA A 544 3.59 -21.11 -17.99
N HIS A 545 2.70 -20.71 -17.07
CA HIS A 545 2.09 -19.38 -17.06
C HIS A 545 3.11 -18.24 -16.97
N SER A 546 4.22 -18.46 -16.27
CA SER A 546 5.28 -17.45 -16.12
C SER A 546 5.98 -17.11 -17.44
N TYR A 547 5.82 -17.92 -18.49
CA TYR A 547 6.58 -17.81 -19.75
C TYR A 547 5.69 -17.71 -20.99
N VAL A 548 4.37 -17.85 -20.84
CA VAL A 548 3.43 -17.94 -21.96
C VAL A 548 3.55 -16.72 -22.89
N MET A 549 3.26 -16.91 -24.18
CA MET A 549 3.34 -15.89 -25.21
C MET A 549 4.75 -15.34 -25.52
N ASN A 550 5.81 -16.03 -25.12
CA ASN A 550 7.17 -15.84 -25.66
C ASN A 550 7.49 -16.97 -26.66
N LYS A 551 7.28 -16.72 -27.96
CA LYS A 551 7.27 -17.77 -28.99
C LYS A 551 8.64 -18.43 -29.24
N ALA A 552 9.72 -17.74 -28.90
CA ALA A 552 11.09 -18.19 -29.16
C ALA A 552 11.79 -18.79 -27.93
N LEU A 553 11.10 -18.88 -26.78
CA LEU A 553 11.61 -19.60 -25.62
C LEU A 553 11.58 -21.12 -25.85
N CYS A 554 12.56 -21.81 -25.29
CA CYS A 554 12.62 -23.27 -25.26
C CYS A 554 13.04 -23.77 -23.87
N GLY A 555 12.74 -25.02 -23.53
CA GLY A 555 13.13 -25.55 -22.21
C GLY A 555 12.47 -26.88 -21.84
N ALA A 556 12.31 -27.10 -20.54
CA ALA A 556 11.72 -28.33 -20.00
C ALA A 556 10.25 -28.51 -20.46
N PRO A 557 9.81 -29.72 -20.84
CA PRO A 557 8.46 -29.97 -21.35
C PRO A 557 7.32 -29.49 -20.42
N ARG A 558 7.54 -29.52 -19.10
CA ARG A 558 6.58 -29.04 -18.08
C ARG A 558 6.19 -27.56 -18.25
N LEU A 559 7.04 -26.76 -18.90
CA LEU A 559 6.84 -25.34 -19.13
C LEU A 559 6.03 -25.04 -20.40
N GLN A 560 5.56 -26.07 -21.12
CA GLN A 560 4.76 -25.95 -22.34
C GLN A 560 5.43 -25.11 -23.44
N VAL A 561 6.76 -25.09 -23.48
CA VAL A 561 7.57 -24.49 -24.54
C VAL A 561 8.25 -25.58 -25.38
N PRO A 562 8.66 -25.30 -26.63
CA PRO A 562 9.45 -26.23 -27.43
C PRO A 562 10.71 -26.71 -26.70
N THR A 563 11.13 -27.94 -26.93
CA THR A 563 12.41 -28.45 -26.40
C THR A 563 13.59 -27.75 -27.10
N CYS A 564 14.59 -27.30 -26.34
CA CYS A 564 15.78 -26.68 -26.91
C CYS A 564 16.54 -27.67 -27.81
N ARG A 565 17.02 -27.20 -28.97
CA ARG A 565 17.83 -28.03 -29.87
C ARG A 565 19.25 -28.17 -29.29
N THR A 566 19.54 -29.32 -28.69
CA THR A 566 20.89 -29.64 -28.19
C THR A 566 21.86 -29.84 -29.34
N GLY A 567 22.77 -28.90 -29.55
CA GLY A 567 23.90 -29.09 -30.46
C GLY A 567 24.95 -30.03 -29.87
N THR A 568 24.87 -31.33 -30.17
CA THR A 568 26.07 -32.19 -30.22
C THR A 568 26.03 -33.10 -31.45
N SER A 569 26.68 -32.67 -32.53
CA SER A 569 27.28 -33.60 -33.49
C SER A 569 28.73 -33.19 -33.68
N LYS A 570 29.61 -33.77 -32.86
CA LYS A 570 31.04 -33.88 -33.15
C LYS A 570 31.19 -34.66 -34.45
N ARG A 571 31.42 -33.97 -35.57
CA ARG A 571 31.71 -34.62 -36.86
C ARG A 571 33.20 -34.95 -36.93
N SER A 572 33.57 -36.10 -36.35
CA SER A 572 34.84 -36.76 -36.67
C SER A 572 34.69 -37.48 -38.02
N ARG A 573 35.65 -37.21 -38.92
CA ARG A 573 35.93 -37.85 -40.22
C ARG A 573 35.99 -39.38 -40.02
N ARG A 574 35.53 -40.32 -40.87
CA ARG A 574 35.41 -40.52 -42.34
C ARG A 574 34.98 -42.03 -42.52
N PRO A 575 34.79 -42.63 -43.72
CA PRO A 575 33.99 -42.29 -44.90
C PRO A 575 33.17 -43.51 -45.43
N ILE A 576 32.58 -43.35 -46.63
CA ILE A 576 32.07 -44.39 -47.57
C ILE A 576 30.58 -44.74 -47.42
N LEU A 577 29.70 -43.85 -47.93
CA LEU A 577 28.58 -44.20 -48.82
C LEU A 577 27.88 -42.93 -49.35
N THR A 578 28.65 -41.98 -49.89
CA THR A 578 28.09 -40.84 -50.64
C THR A 578 29.05 -40.40 -51.73
N LEU A 579 29.33 -41.28 -52.71
CA LEU A 579 30.03 -40.91 -53.94
C LEU A 579 29.08 -40.67 -55.13
N ALA A 580 27.77 -40.90 -54.98
CA ALA A 580 26.81 -40.74 -56.08
C ALA A 580 25.95 -39.45 -56.03
N LYS A 581 26.15 -38.56 -55.04
CA LYS A 581 25.35 -37.32 -54.90
C LYS A 581 26.14 -36.01 -54.97
N ILE A 582 27.46 -36.05 -55.18
CA ILE A 582 28.33 -34.85 -55.25
C ILE A 582 28.82 -34.54 -56.68
N LEU A 583 28.58 -35.43 -57.65
CA LEU A 583 29.01 -35.19 -59.04
C LEU A 583 28.05 -34.32 -59.89
N LEU A 584 26.88 -33.97 -59.37
CA LEU A 584 25.89 -33.14 -60.08
C LEU A 584 25.92 -31.61 -59.77
N PRO A 585 26.40 -31.10 -58.62
CA PRO A 585 26.50 -29.65 -58.39
C PRO A 585 27.84 -29.02 -58.80
N ILE A 586 28.90 -29.80 -58.97
CA ILE A 586 30.25 -29.26 -59.26
C ILE A 586 30.34 -28.73 -60.70
N ILE A 587 29.60 -29.32 -61.63
CA ILE A 587 29.50 -28.82 -63.02
C ILE A 587 28.63 -27.55 -63.09
N ALA A 588 27.64 -27.40 -62.21
CA ALA A 588 26.81 -26.19 -62.15
C ALA A 588 27.53 -24.99 -61.51
N SER A 589 28.38 -25.22 -60.50
CA SER A 589 29.11 -24.16 -59.79
C SER A 589 30.18 -23.46 -60.65
N MET A 590 30.82 -24.19 -61.58
CA MET A 590 31.82 -23.61 -62.48
C MET A 590 31.24 -22.72 -63.59
N CYS A 591 29.94 -22.81 -63.88
CA CYS A 591 29.26 -21.89 -64.80
C CYS A 591 28.61 -20.70 -64.09
N ILE A 592 28.22 -20.83 -62.82
CA ILE A 592 27.45 -19.80 -62.12
C ILE A 592 28.35 -18.73 -61.50
N LEU A 593 29.54 -19.05 -61.00
CA LEU A 593 30.43 -18.07 -60.36
C LEU A 593 30.94 -16.95 -61.30
N PRO A 594 31.28 -17.21 -62.59
CA PRO A 594 31.61 -16.14 -63.54
C PRO A 594 30.38 -15.30 -63.92
N LEU A 595 29.19 -15.90 -63.96
CA LEU A 595 27.92 -15.22 -64.25
C LEU A 595 27.44 -14.37 -63.07
N MET A 596 27.61 -14.84 -61.84
CA MET A 596 27.31 -14.08 -60.62
C MET A 596 28.31 -12.95 -60.40
N TYR A 597 29.61 -13.17 -60.65
CA TYR A 597 30.60 -12.08 -60.59
C TYR A 597 30.35 -11.04 -61.68
N ARG A 598 30.02 -11.44 -62.93
CA ARG A 598 29.61 -10.50 -63.99
C ARG A 598 28.30 -9.80 -63.65
N ALA A 599 27.30 -10.49 -63.09
CA ALA A 599 26.02 -9.91 -62.69
C ALA A 599 26.16 -8.95 -61.50
N ILE A 600 27.01 -9.26 -60.52
CA ILE A 600 27.30 -8.38 -59.37
C ILE A 600 28.16 -7.20 -59.82
N ARG A 601 29.13 -7.35 -60.73
CA ARG A 601 29.87 -6.22 -61.32
C ARG A 601 28.99 -5.36 -62.23
N LEU A 602 28.05 -5.95 -62.96
CA LEU A 602 27.06 -5.23 -63.77
C LEU A 602 26.00 -4.55 -62.90
N ALA A 603 25.55 -5.16 -61.81
CA ALA A 603 24.59 -4.61 -60.86
C ALA A 603 25.23 -3.52 -60.00
N SER A 604 26.47 -3.70 -59.53
CA SER A 604 27.21 -2.66 -58.80
C SER A 604 27.61 -1.51 -59.72
N MET A 605 28.02 -1.76 -60.97
CA MET A 605 28.20 -0.69 -61.96
C MET A 605 26.89 -0.04 -62.38
N ARG A 606 25.75 -0.75 -62.40
CA ARG A 606 24.43 -0.16 -62.67
C ARG A 606 23.92 0.67 -61.49
N PHE A 607 24.15 0.25 -60.26
CA PHE A 607 23.78 0.95 -59.03
C PHE A 607 24.67 2.18 -58.79
N LEU A 608 25.99 2.06 -58.99
CA LEU A 608 26.91 3.20 -59.01
C LEU A 608 26.63 4.13 -60.20
N ARG A 609 26.20 3.63 -61.37
CA ARG A 609 25.71 4.47 -62.48
C ARG A 609 24.34 5.11 -62.18
N GLN A 610 23.48 4.48 -61.38
CA GLN A 610 22.19 5.04 -60.96
C GLN A 610 22.37 6.16 -59.95
N ILE A 611 23.25 5.98 -58.95
CA ILE A 611 23.64 7.01 -58.00
C ILE A 611 24.42 8.13 -58.71
N TYR A 612 25.36 7.79 -59.61
CA TYR A 612 26.06 8.79 -60.43
C TYR A 612 25.11 9.52 -61.40
N ARG A 613 24.05 8.89 -61.93
CA ARG A 613 23.02 9.55 -62.76
C ARG A 613 22.07 10.41 -61.93
N ALA A 614 21.69 9.99 -60.73
CA ALA A 614 20.84 10.77 -59.81
C ALA A 614 21.59 12.01 -59.27
N ILE A 615 22.85 11.84 -58.87
CA ILE A 615 23.75 12.93 -58.47
C ILE A 615 24.07 13.83 -59.67
N LYS A 616 24.30 13.27 -60.86
CA LYS A 616 24.47 14.04 -62.11
C LYS A 616 23.19 14.76 -62.54
N HIS A 617 21.99 14.28 -62.22
CA HIS A 617 20.74 14.98 -62.55
C HIS A 617 20.51 16.19 -61.64
N CYS A 618 20.97 16.15 -60.39
CA CYS A 618 20.97 17.31 -59.49
C CYS A 618 22.16 18.26 -59.71
N LEU A 619 23.34 17.76 -60.11
CA LEU A 619 24.55 18.58 -60.33
C LEU A 619 24.70 19.13 -61.76
N LYS A 620 24.09 18.52 -62.79
CA LYS A 620 24.19 18.98 -64.19
C LYS A 620 23.37 20.25 -64.49
N LYS A 621 22.70 20.84 -63.50
CA LYS A 621 22.06 22.15 -63.64
C LYS A 621 22.94 23.33 -63.17
N ARG A 622 24.19 23.06 -62.72
CA ARG A 622 25.09 24.11 -62.20
C ARG A 622 26.23 24.51 -63.15
N GLU A 623 26.52 23.75 -64.19
CA GLU A 623 27.61 24.04 -65.13
C GLU A 623 27.23 23.69 -66.58
N ASP A 624 26.62 24.64 -67.28
CA ASP A 624 26.68 24.77 -68.76
C ASP A 624 26.44 26.24 -69.15
N PRO A 625 27.41 26.95 -69.74
CA PRO A 625 27.29 28.36 -70.09
C PRO A 625 26.75 28.51 -71.52
N LEU A 626 25.46 28.86 -71.65
CA LEU A 626 24.72 29.35 -72.83
C LEU A 626 23.39 28.58 -73.03
N LEU A 627 22.33 29.00 -72.35
CA LEU A 627 20.99 29.23 -72.92
C LEU A 627 20.03 29.65 -71.78
N THR A 628 19.32 30.74 -72.04
CA THR A 628 18.47 31.52 -71.13
C THR A 628 17.19 30.77 -70.71
N THR A 629 16.78 30.98 -69.44
CA THR A 629 15.51 30.59 -68.77
C THR A 629 15.30 29.12 -68.39
N ASN A 630 15.60 28.76 -67.12
CA ASN A 630 14.89 27.74 -66.31
C ASN A 630 15.52 27.56 -64.90
N ARG A 631 15.19 28.47 -63.97
CA ARG A 631 15.57 28.38 -62.54
C ARG A 631 14.86 27.20 -61.85
N THR A 632 15.50 26.56 -60.86
CA THR A 632 14.84 25.58 -59.97
C THR A 632 14.07 26.33 -58.86
N ILE A 633 12.81 25.98 -58.64
CA ILE A 633 11.93 26.67 -57.68
C ILE A 633 12.26 26.25 -56.24
N LEU A 634 12.42 27.23 -55.34
CA LEU A 634 12.70 27.02 -53.92
C LEU A 634 11.42 26.68 -53.14
N TYR A 635 11.56 26.00 -52.00
CA TYR A 635 10.44 25.66 -51.10
C TYR A 635 9.60 26.89 -50.72
N GLN A 636 10.26 28.00 -50.38
CA GLN A 636 9.58 29.26 -50.00
C GLN A 636 8.70 29.83 -51.13
N GLU A 637 9.07 29.62 -52.39
CA GLU A 637 8.28 30.07 -53.55
C GLU A 637 7.02 29.22 -53.72
N ILE A 638 7.06 27.93 -53.36
CA ILE A 638 5.90 27.03 -53.34
C ILE A 638 4.94 27.40 -52.21
N VAL A 639 5.46 27.71 -51.02
CA VAL A 639 4.67 28.15 -49.85
C VAL A 639 3.90 29.43 -50.21
N LEU A 640 4.56 30.41 -50.82
CA LEU A 640 3.90 31.66 -51.25
C LEU A 640 2.89 31.41 -52.37
N ALA A 641 3.22 30.56 -53.35
CA ALA A 641 2.34 30.28 -54.47
C ALA A 641 1.03 29.56 -54.06
N THR A 642 1.06 28.80 -52.96
CA THR A 642 -0.07 28.02 -52.44
C THR A 642 -0.82 28.72 -51.29
N ASP A 643 -0.45 29.96 -50.96
CA ASP A 643 -0.97 30.70 -49.80
C ASP A 643 -0.79 29.91 -48.49
N GLY A 644 0.44 29.47 -48.23
CA GLY A 644 0.79 28.71 -47.02
C GLY A 644 0.22 27.29 -46.99
N PHE A 645 -0.04 26.68 -48.16
CA PHE A 645 -0.76 25.41 -48.30
C PHE A 645 -2.20 25.45 -47.74
N SER A 646 -2.91 26.56 -47.95
CA SER A 646 -4.30 26.71 -47.53
C SER A 646 -5.20 25.60 -48.09
N GLU A 647 -6.07 25.04 -47.24
CA GLU A 647 -7.03 23.99 -47.64
C GLU A 647 -8.00 24.45 -48.73
N SER A 648 -8.29 25.76 -48.80
CA SER A 648 -9.17 26.34 -49.84
C SER A 648 -8.58 26.25 -51.25
N ASN A 649 -7.27 26.02 -51.37
CA ASN A 649 -6.56 25.87 -52.63
C ASN A 649 -6.39 24.41 -53.08
N ILE A 650 -6.86 23.42 -52.30
CA ILE A 650 -6.73 22.00 -52.68
C ILE A 650 -7.69 21.69 -53.83
N ILE A 651 -7.13 21.21 -54.94
CA ILE A 651 -7.87 20.79 -56.14
C ILE A 651 -7.81 19.27 -56.38
N GLY A 652 -7.01 18.54 -55.60
CA GLY A 652 -6.96 17.08 -55.65
C GLY A 652 -6.25 16.46 -54.45
N THR A 653 -6.71 15.29 -54.03
CA THR A 653 -6.13 14.50 -52.93
C THR A 653 -5.83 13.08 -53.42
N GLY A 654 -4.69 12.53 -53.01
CA GLY A 654 -4.29 11.17 -53.39
C GLY A 654 -3.51 10.46 -52.30
N SER A 655 -3.25 9.17 -52.48
CA SER A 655 -2.57 8.31 -51.49
C SER A 655 -1.15 8.75 -51.12
N PHE A 656 -0.53 9.60 -51.93
CA PHE A 656 0.87 10.04 -51.78
C PHE A 656 1.04 11.55 -51.65
N GLY A 657 -0.04 12.33 -51.52
CA GLY A 657 0.06 13.78 -51.40
C GLY A 657 -1.19 14.56 -51.82
N PHE A 658 -1.01 15.87 -51.89
CA PHE A 658 -2.06 16.85 -52.18
C PHE A 658 -1.71 17.68 -53.42
N VAL A 659 -2.71 18.11 -54.18
CA VAL A 659 -2.55 19.01 -55.32
C VAL A 659 -3.23 20.34 -55.00
N TYR A 660 -2.45 21.42 -55.00
CA TYR A 660 -2.91 22.78 -54.74
C TYR A 660 -2.99 23.59 -56.05
N LYS A 661 -3.98 24.46 -56.16
CA LYS A 661 -3.97 25.56 -57.13
C LYS A 661 -3.10 26.67 -56.58
N GLY A 662 -2.16 27.16 -57.37
CA GLY A 662 -1.28 28.25 -56.97
C GLY A 662 -1.08 29.31 -58.04
N ALA A 663 -0.49 30.44 -57.65
CA ALA A 663 -0.12 31.54 -58.55
C ALA A 663 1.37 31.84 -58.42
N MET A 664 2.10 31.85 -59.55
CA MET A 664 3.54 32.14 -59.58
C MET A 664 3.80 33.41 -60.39
N LYS A 665 4.96 34.06 -60.20
CA LYS A 665 5.29 35.37 -60.81
C LYS A 665 5.16 35.41 -62.34
N GLU A 666 5.36 34.28 -63.01
CA GLU A 666 5.33 34.18 -64.48
C GLU A 666 4.01 33.57 -65.02
N GLU A 667 3.23 32.87 -64.19
CA GLU A 667 1.97 32.21 -64.58
C GLU A 667 0.90 32.30 -63.48
N LYS A 668 -0.28 32.83 -63.83
CA LYS A 668 -1.36 33.13 -62.87
C LYS A 668 -2.05 31.90 -62.29
N ASN A 669 -2.00 30.74 -62.94
CA ASN A 669 -2.63 29.52 -62.46
C ASN A 669 -1.72 28.32 -62.74
N VAL A 670 -1.22 27.68 -61.68
CA VAL A 670 -0.45 26.43 -61.74
C VAL A 670 -1.08 25.39 -60.82
N ALA A 671 -0.86 24.11 -61.11
CA ALA A 671 -1.20 23.00 -60.23
C ALA A 671 0.09 22.49 -59.54
N ILE A 672 0.13 22.53 -58.21
CA ILE A 672 1.30 22.18 -57.41
C ILE A 672 1.01 20.90 -56.63
N LYS A 673 1.65 19.79 -57.01
CA LYS A 673 1.52 18.51 -56.31
C LYS A 673 2.63 18.35 -55.27
N VAL A 674 2.25 18.28 -54.00
CA VAL A 674 3.14 18.12 -52.84
C VAL A 674 3.08 16.68 -52.35
N PHE A 675 4.25 16.04 -52.17
CA PHE A 675 4.35 14.63 -51.81
C PHE A 675 4.57 14.42 -50.31
N ASN A 676 3.92 13.40 -49.74
CA ASN A 676 4.08 13.03 -48.34
C ASN A 676 5.27 12.05 -48.19
N LEU A 677 6.33 12.45 -47.48
CA LEU A 677 7.60 11.70 -47.43
C LEU A 677 7.72 10.69 -46.27
N HIS A 678 6.74 10.63 -45.36
CA HIS A 678 6.74 9.71 -44.22
C HIS A 678 6.70 8.19 -44.57
N PRO A 679 6.28 7.77 -45.78
CA PRO A 679 6.62 6.45 -46.32
C PRO A 679 7.64 6.53 -47.49
N GLU A 680 8.61 5.60 -47.56
CA GLU A 680 9.56 5.45 -48.69
C GLU A 680 8.87 5.42 -50.08
N LYS A 681 7.60 5.00 -50.11
CA LYS A 681 6.76 4.96 -51.32
C LYS A 681 6.49 6.35 -51.90
N GLY A 682 6.41 7.41 -51.07
CA GLY A 682 6.19 8.79 -51.52
C GLY A 682 7.36 9.33 -52.34
N LEU A 683 8.60 9.04 -51.92
CA LEU A 683 9.81 9.40 -52.65
C LEU A 683 9.91 8.69 -54.02
N ARG A 684 9.55 7.40 -54.06
CA ARG A 684 9.49 6.64 -55.33
C ARG A 684 8.42 7.20 -56.27
N SER A 685 7.25 7.59 -55.76
CA SER A 685 6.18 8.19 -56.58
C SER A 685 6.63 9.49 -57.23
N PHE A 686 7.28 10.37 -56.45
CA PHE A 686 7.83 11.63 -56.98
C PHE A 686 8.87 11.38 -58.09
N GLN A 687 9.80 10.44 -57.89
CA GLN A 687 10.84 10.13 -58.87
C GLN A 687 10.26 9.63 -60.19
N VAL A 688 9.30 8.69 -60.12
CA VAL A 688 8.65 8.13 -61.30
C VAL A 688 7.86 9.20 -62.04
N GLU A 689 7.02 9.99 -61.36
CA GLU A 689 6.20 11.02 -62.00
C GLU A 689 7.03 12.15 -62.62
N SER A 690 8.09 12.59 -61.93
CA SER A 690 9.01 13.61 -62.45
C SER A 690 9.76 13.14 -63.69
N GLU A 691 10.24 11.89 -63.72
CA GLU A 691 10.91 11.29 -64.88
C GLU A 691 9.95 11.10 -66.06
N LEU A 692 8.71 10.66 -65.80
CA LEU A 692 7.71 10.44 -66.84
C LEU A 692 7.30 11.76 -67.50
N LEU A 693 7.00 12.79 -66.71
CA LEU A 693 6.53 14.08 -67.22
C LEU A 693 7.65 14.94 -67.82
N SER A 694 8.91 14.75 -67.40
CA SER A 694 10.06 15.43 -68.02
C SER A 694 10.46 14.83 -69.38
N ASN A 695 10.30 13.52 -69.55
CA ASN A 695 10.74 12.81 -70.76
C ASN A 695 9.61 12.57 -71.79
N THR A 696 8.35 12.69 -71.38
CA THR A 696 7.21 12.42 -72.27
C THR A 696 6.60 13.72 -72.77
N ARG A 697 6.73 14.01 -74.07
CA ARG A 697 6.04 15.12 -74.73
C ARG A 697 4.87 14.55 -75.52
N HIS A 698 3.66 14.73 -75.01
CA HIS A 698 2.43 14.31 -75.66
C HIS A 698 1.38 15.41 -75.52
N PRO A 699 0.61 15.75 -76.58
CA PRO A 699 -0.35 16.86 -76.54
C PRO A 699 -1.48 16.68 -75.51
N ASN A 700 -1.73 15.45 -75.07
CA ASN A 700 -2.78 15.13 -74.08
C ASN A 700 -2.22 14.82 -72.67
N LEU A 701 -0.95 15.11 -72.38
CA LEU A 701 -0.38 14.98 -71.04
C LEU A 701 -0.17 16.36 -70.43
N VAL A 702 -0.44 16.49 -69.13
CA VAL A 702 -0.19 17.72 -68.39
C VAL A 702 1.29 18.07 -68.45
N LYS A 703 1.60 19.31 -68.79
CA LYS A 703 2.98 19.77 -68.93
C LYS A 703 3.61 19.98 -67.54
N LEU A 704 4.75 19.34 -67.31
CA LEU A 704 5.61 19.66 -66.17
C LEU A 704 6.36 20.95 -66.46
N MET A 705 6.14 21.96 -65.62
CA MET A 705 6.77 23.26 -65.74
C MET A 705 8.06 23.35 -64.93
N ASN A 706 8.03 22.84 -63.69
CA ASN A 706 9.19 22.86 -62.80
C ASN A 706 9.04 21.84 -61.66
N SER A 707 10.09 21.67 -60.86
CA SER A 707 10.09 20.79 -59.69
C SER A 707 10.88 21.40 -58.53
N CYS A 708 10.43 21.16 -57.30
CA CYS A 708 11.13 21.52 -56.08
C CYS A 708 11.67 20.26 -55.39
N CYS A 709 12.96 20.28 -55.04
CA CYS A 709 13.67 19.19 -54.37
C CYS A 709 14.54 19.76 -53.23
N ASP A 710 13.94 19.97 -52.05
CA ASP A 710 14.62 20.45 -50.84
C ASP A 710 14.80 19.30 -49.83
N ASP A 711 15.75 19.29 -48.89
CA ASP A 711 16.19 18.06 -48.19
C ASP A 711 15.05 17.12 -47.73
N ASP A 712 13.99 17.68 -47.11
CA ASP A 712 12.79 16.95 -46.67
C ASP A 712 11.48 17.38 -47.39
N PHE A 713 11.56 17.98 -48.58
CA PHE A 713 10.39 18.43 -49.34
C PHE A 713 10.48 18.14 -50.85
N ARG A 714 9.37 17.67 -51.43
CA ARG A 714 9.26 17.36 -52.86
C ARG A 714 7.94 17.86 -53.43
N ALA A 715 8.00 18.63 -54.52
CA ALA A 715 6.81 19.08 -55.22
C ALA A 715 7.02 19.18 -56.75
N LEU A 716 5.94 18.98 -57.50
CA LEU A 716 5.88 19.19 -58.96
C LEU A 716 4.98 20.38 -59.27
N VAL A 717 5.45 21.28 -60.14
CA VAL A 717 4.67 22.41 -60.66
C VAL A 717 4.24 22.08 -62.09
N LEU A 718 2.93 21.97 -62.27
CA LEU A 718 2.27 21.50 -63.47
C LEU A 718 1.39 22.60 -64.05
N GLU A 719 1.14 22.53 -65.35
CA GLU A 719 0.15 23.38 -66.02
C GLU A 719 -1.24 23.16 -65.41
N TYR A 720 -1.95 24.25 -65.10
CA TYR A 720 -3.28 24.18 -64.51
C TYR A 720 -4.35 23.89 -65.57
N MET A 721 -5.15 22.85 -65.35
CA MET A 721 -6.26 22.47 -66.22
C MET A 721 -7.58 23.09 -65.71
N PRO A 722 -8.17 24.08 -66.40
CA PRO A 722 -9.32 24.82 -65.87
C PRO A 722 -10.63 24.04 -65.84
N ASN A 723 -10.75 22.97 -66.65
CA ASN A 723 -11.99 22.18 -66.77
C ASN A 723 -12.13 21.07 -65.71
N GLY A 724 -11.23 21.00 -64.72
CA GLY A 724 -11.32 20.07 -63.60
C GLY A 724 -10.89 18.63 -63.91
N THR A 725 -11.29 17.68 -63.06
CA THR A 725 -10.95 16.26 -63.19
C THR A 725 -11.91 15.53 -64.12
N LEU A 726 -11.44 14.45 -64.75
CA LEU A 726 -12.27 13.57 -65.59
C LEU A 726 -13.49 13.03 -64.83
N ASP A 727 -13.35 12.76 -63.51
CA ASP A 727 -14.44 12.30 -62.63
C ASP A 727 -15.59 13.32 -62.44
N LYS A 728 -15.39 14.60 -62.78
CA LYS A 728 -16.47 15.61 -62.77
C LYS A 728 -17.14 15.77 -64.14
N TRP A 729 -16.56 15.18 -65.18
CA TRP A 729 -16.99 15.28 -66.57
C TRP A 729 -17.68 13.99 -67.07
N LEU A 730 -17.36 12.85 -66.46
CA LEU A 730 -18.09 11.59 -66.52
C LEU A 730 -19.24 11.59 -65.51
#